data_AF-A0A7S4I374-F1
#
_entry.id   AF-A0A7S4I374-F1
#
_cell.length_a   1.000
_cell.length_b   1.000
_cell.length_c   1.000
_cell.angle_alpha   90.00
_cell.angle_beta   90.00
_cell.angle_gamma   90.00
#
_symmetry.space_group_name_H-M   'P 1'
#
loop_
_entity.id
_entity.type
_entity.pdbx_description
1 polymer ?
#
loop_
_entity_poly.entity_id
_entity_poly.type
_entity_poly.pdbx_seq_one_letter_code
_entity_poly.pdbx_strand_id
1 'polypeptide(L)'
;EFGNGIPSVVPVADGFDSPRDVAFHPTPGLHLGGSRSSSGRDFDRPPPEYAAEEEEAWIANGGNHSVSIVSALGFGASQQTTVSRRDRGYYHYMINVTALAFNDVGPERSGRDEGKETFNYFAVCNDNRNDYMGTKEANYFMGPTLYDTDPDPAKGNVVNRLGEPCASAADECYFLHSDMLHESPSCIGLTHDPEIDTAYGTVYWAFDSDGDRSAGGGNGGGGQLVRFDFQQPHGPGSMDHSVASVRRYPEISLNRGPPGVHAGMAVHPVRRELFVSNPGDGTVVVVKVDSGSYSRTARVEYPIYSNRLPSFEYSVWECAEHRTFATGLDTPSGLTLSPDGMRLYVAERGTGIVHVYDVESGVEVGSARTGYGSIGGMAFSPKTGVLHFVDADTDSLVAVRPSSSSSSSVCDDVPYASKLSESYRQSLSHAAAALGDSSFSPHTNYRCVPNPIPPDSSLFDQVHVGTGYASDDPNVQSSMTGMDAAAALLENRTDCERNSDLNFDALLLGGYYCHVCLPSSDDDAEGRSGNENGAMCDPGGACRNVQWRGYVCDNEYVVKVDTGGGVLLFSPDDAEVALNPHDIVLKPRVTYRFTVRETKHFVTVHASSGGDDSSRGGGITTTATTTTAAGLYPPARDGPLLITVDDALRERLTTGGDRVPPSAAAAASAASSGTLYFRSSASSSAPAVR
;
A
#
# COMPACT_ATOMS: atom_id res chain seq x y z
N GLU A 1 4.90 -24.25 -18.51
CA GLU A 1 4.12 -23.46 -17.55
C GLU A 1 4.29 -23.96 -16.13
N PHE A 2 3.52 -24.94 -15.68
CA PHE A 2 3.60 -25.47 -14.31
C PHE A 2 4.38 -26.79 -14.19
N GLY A 3 5.06 -27.21 -15.27
CA GLY A 3 5.64 -28.54 -15.41
C GLY A 3 4.61 -29.59 -15.85
N ASN A 4 5.00 -30.86 -15.88
CA ASN A 4 4.13 -31.98 -16.25
C ASN A 4 3.32 -32.55 -15.07
N GLY A 5 3.55 -32.05 -13.86
CA GLY A 5 2.89 -32.46 -12.62
C GLY A 5 2.13 -31.32 -11.96
N ILE A 6 1.62 -31.59 -10.75
CA ILE A 6 0.97 -30.58 -9.91
C ILE A 6 2.06 -29.60 -9.43
N PRO A 7 1.93 -28.29 -9.70
CA PRO A 7 2.90 -27.32 -9.21
C PRO A 7 2.97 -27.36 -7.68
N SER A 8 4.15 -27.03 -7.15
CA SER A 8 4.32 -26.82 -5.72
C SER A 8 3.77 -25.45 -5.36
N VAL A 9 2.76 -25.41 -4.49
CA VAL A 9 2.11 -24.18 -4.03
C VAL A 9 2.29 -24.10 -2.52
N VAL A 10 3.10 -23.15 -2.05
CA VAL A 10 3.55 -23.12 -0.65
C VAL A 10 3.52 -21.69 -0.11
N PRO A 11 2.93 -21.44 1.07
CA PRO A 11 3.02 -20.13 1.72
C PRO A 11 4.48 -19.85 2.10
N VAL A 12 4.95 -18.63 1.80
CA VAL A 12 6.33 -18.18 2.05
C VAL A 12 6.41 -17.02 3.04
N ALA A 13 5.29 -16.36 3.32
CA ALA A 13 5.13 -15.41 4.42
C ALA A 13 3.64 -15.29 4.77
N ASP A 14 3.34 -14.90 6.01
CA ASP A 14 1.98 -14.76 6.55
C ASP A 14 1.89 -13.63 7.58
N GLY A 15 0.69 -13.44 8.15
CA GLY A 15 0.42 -12.40 9.15
C GLY A 15 0.13 -11.03 8.52
N PHE A 16 -0.33 -11.03 7.27
CA PHE A 16 -0.87 -9.85 6.60
C PHE A 16 -2.28 -9.51 7.08
N ASP A 17 -2.85 -8.40 6.62
CA ASP A 17 -4.22 -8.02 6.98
C ASP A 17 -5.02 -7.73 5.71
N SER A 18 -5.76 -8.75 5.25
CA SER A 18 -6.50 -8.71 4.00
C SER A 18 -5.61 -8.26 2.83
N PRO A 19 -4.52 -8.99 2.52
CA PRO A 19 -3.61 -8.64 1.44
C PRO A 19 -4.34 -8.62 0.08
N ARG A 20 -4.09 -7.56 -0.70
CA ARG A 20 -4.79 -7.28 -1.97
C ARG A 20 -3.89 -7.49 -3.18
N ASP A 21 -2.62 -7.10 -3.08
CA ASP A 21 -1.68 -7.11 -4.21
C ASP A 21 -0.24 -7.34 -3.74
N VAL A 22 0.64 -7.74 -4.66
CA VAL A 22 2.07 -7.94 -4.42
C VAL A 22 2.90 -7.40 -5.60
N ALA A 23 3.94 -6.64 -5.31
CA ALA A 23 4.96 -6.23 -6.27
C ALA A 23 6.38 -6.39 -5.70
N PHE A 24 7.39 -6.37 -6.56
CA PHE A 24 8.79 -6.49 -6.16
C PHE A 24 9.50 -5.15 -6.33
N HIS A 25 10.25 -4.72 -5.31
CA HIS A 25 11.00 -3.48 -5.37
C HIS A 25 12.20 -3.61 -6.33
N PRO A 26 12.44 -2.66 -7.27
CA PRO A 26 13.54 -2.76 -8.25
C PRO A 26 14.94 -2.77 -7.61
N THR A 27 15.10 -2.05 -6.49
CA THR A 27 16.34 -1.97 -5.70
C THR A 27 16.12 -2.42 -4.24
N PRO A 28 16.14 -3.73 -3.93
CA PRO A 28 15.83 -4.25 -2.59
C PRO A 28 16.63 -3.57 -1.46
N GLY A 29 15.95 -3.25 -0.37
CA GLY A 29 16.50 -2.59 0.81
C GLY A 29 16.83 -1.09 0.66
N LEU A 30 16.53 -0.46 -0.49
CA LEU A 30 16.77 0.98 -0.69
C LEU A 30 16.06 1.81 0.38
N HIS A 31 14.81 1.50 0.67
CA HIS A 31 13.93 2.18 1.63
C HIS A 31 14.40 2.16 3.10
N LEU A 32 15.53 1.51 3.41
CA LEU A 32 16.12 1.42 4.75
C LEU A 32 17.34 2.34 4.92
N GLY A 33 17.86 2.89 3.83
CA GLY A 33 19.10 3.67 3.83
C GLY A 33 20.29 2.92 4.44
N GLY A 34 21.18 3.65 5.11
CA GLY A 34 22.38 3.08 5.72
C GLY A 34 22.14 2.21 6.95
N SER A 35 20.96 2.33 7.59
CA SER A 35 20.64 1.66 8.87
C SER A 35 20.42 0.16 8.75
N ARG A 36 19.95 -0.30 7.57
CA ARG A 36 19.59 -1.71 7.27
C ARG A 36 18.68 -2.36 8.32
N SER A 37 17.94 -1.55 9.05
CA SER A 37 17.06 -1.96 10.14
C SER A 37 15.94 -0.94 10.28
N SER A 38 14.79 -1.39 10.77
CA SER A 38 13.63 -0.52 10.98
C SER A 38 12.82 -1.06 12.14
N SER A 39 12.42 -0.18 13.06
CA SER A 39 11.67 -0.54 14.27
C SER A 39 12.32 -1.70 15.05
N GLY A 40 13.64 -1.65 15.22
CA GLY A 40 14.42 -2.66 15.97
C GLY A 40 14.56 -4.01 15.30
N ARG A 41 14.23 -4.12 14.02
CA ARG A 41 14.40 -5.35 13.22
C ARG A 41 15.47 -5.13 12.18
N ASP A 42 16.46 -6.00 12.19
CA ASP A 42 17.43 -6.08 11.10
C ASP A 42 16.74 -6.63 9.85
N PHE A 43 17.04 -6.03 8.72
CA PHE A 43 16.58 -6.54 7.44
C PHE A 43 17.65 -7.49 6.91
N ASP A 44 17.44 -8.78 7.16
CA ASP A 44 18.39 -9.82 6.77
C ASP A 44 18.57 -9.83 5.25
N ARG A 45 19.84 -9.78 4.84
CA ARG A 45 20.25 -9.97 3.45
C ARG A 45 20.76 -11.39 3.24
N PRO A 46 20.70 -11.88 2.00
CA PRO A 46 21.52 -13.02 1.63
C PRO A 46 22.99 -12.74 1.98
N PRO A 47 23.78 -13.76 2.35
CA PRO A 47 25.23 -13.63 2.42
C PRO A 47 25.80 -12.95 1.15
N PRO A 48 26.92 -12.20 1.21
CA PRO A 48 27.43 -11.43 0.08
C PRO A 48 27.59 -12.22 -1.22
N GLU A 49 27.89 -13.52 -1.12
CA GLU A 49 27.96 -14.45 -2.25
C GLU A 49 26.62 -14.66 -2.99
N TYR A 50 25.49 -14.36 -2.35
CA TYR A 50 24.12 -14.44 -2.89
C TYR A 50 23.47 -13.06 -3.02
N ALA A 51 24.23 -11.96 -2.91
CA ALA A 51 23.66 -10.61 -3.02
C ALA A 51 22.94 -10.34 -4.36
N ALA A 52 23.31 -11.07 -5.42
CA ALA A 52 22.62 -10.99 -6.72
C ALA A 52 21.20 -11.59 -6.70
N GLU A 53 20.90 -12.43 -5.70
CA GLU A 53 19.62 -13.10 -5.46
C GLU A 53 18.76 -12.35 -4.43
N GLU A 54 19.22 -11.20 -3.93
CA GLU A 54 18.45 -10.35 -3.01
C GLU A 54 17.21 -9.80 -3.71
N GLU A 55 16.06 -9.98 -3.09
CA GLU A 55 14.77 -9.43 -3.49
C GLU A 55 13.86 -9.21 -2.28
N GLU A 56 12.86 -8.35 -2.46
CA GLU A 56 11.82 -8.10 -1.46
C GLU A 56 10.45 -7.96 -2.14
N ALA A 57 9.43 -8.59 -1.56
CA ALA A 57 8.05 -8.39 -1.99
C ALA A 57 7.37 -7.37 -1.09
N TRP A 58 6.62 -6.48 -1.71
CA TRP A 58 5.79 -5.47 -1.08
C TRP A 58 4.33 -5.88 -1.28
N ILE A 59 3.60 -6.03 -0.18
CA ILE A 59 2.23 -6.52 -0.14
C ILE A 59 1.33 -5.37 0.29
N ALA A 60 0.38 -4.97 -0.56
CA ALA A 60 -0.66 -4.02 -0.20
C ALA A 60 -1.70 -4.70 0.71
N ASN A 61 -1.91 -4.16 1.91
CA ASN A 61 -2.87 -4.65 2.88
C ASN A 61 -4.06 -3.70 2.98
N GLY A 62 -5.23 -4.18 2.54
CA GLY A 62 -6.45 -3.38 2.59
C GLY A 62 -6.94 -3.18 4.04
N GLY A 63 -6.80 -4.21 4.89
CA GLY A 63 -7.40 -4.25 6.22
C GLY A 63 -6.80 -3.25 7.21
N ASN A 64 -5.47 -3.13 7.26
CA ASN A 64 -4.76 -2.20 8.14
C ASN A 64 -4.13 -1.01 7.40
N HIS A 65 -4.46 -0.80 6.13
CA HIS A 65 -4.08 0.38 5.35
C HIS A 65 -2.56 0.57 5.28
N SER A 66 -1.85 -0.51 4.94
CA SER A 66 -0.39 -0.55 4.99
C SER A 66 0.21 -1.32 3.82
N VAL A 67 1.52 -1.21 3.68
CA VAL A 67 2.33 -2.07 2.85
C VAL A 67 3.25 -2.90 3.74
N SER A 68 3.16 -4.23 3.63
CA SER A 68 4.10 -5.15 4.27
C SER A 68 5.25 -5.48 3.32
N ILE A 69 6.48 -5.38 3.81
CA ILE A 69 7.71 -5.60 3.05
C ILE A 69 8.36 -6.87 3.59
N VAL A 70 8.44 -7.89 2.74
CA VAL A 70 9.02 -9.20 3.04
C VAL A 70 10.40 -9.29 2.40
N SER A 71 11.43 -9.42 3.23
CA SER A 71 12.82 -9.58 2.79
C SER A 71 13.19 -11.05 2.63
N ALA A 72 14.34 -11.28 1.98
CA ALA A 72 14.99 -12.59 1.90
C ALA A 72 14.03 -13.69 1.40
N LEU A 73 13.18 -13.36 0.43
CA LEU A 73 12.32 -14.34 -0.21
C LEU A 73 13.14 -15.47 -0.84
N GLY A 74 12.71 -16.70 -0.63
CA GLY A 74 13.43 -17.89 -1.11
C GLY A 74 14.59 -18.34 -0.22
N PHE A 75 14.98 -17.55 0.79
CA PHE A 75 15.86 -17.98 1.87
C PHE A 75 15.02 -18.63 2.97
N GLY A 76 15.59 -19.56 3.74
CA GLY A 76 14.83 -20.34 4.72
C GLY A 76 14.08 -19.45 5.70
N ALA A 77 12.90 -19.91 6.17
CA ALA A 77 11.97 -19.12 7.00
C ALA A 77 12.61 -18.43 8.22
N SER A 78 13.73 -18.93 8.73
CA SER A 78 14.49 -18.32 9.83
C SER A 78 15.18 -16.99 9.49
N GLN A 79 15.36 -16.66 8.21
CA GLN A 79 16.02 -15.43 7.71
C GLN A 79 15.02 -14.44 7.09
N GLN A 80 13.79 -14.88 6.83
CA GLN A 80 12.77 -14.00 6.27
C GLN A 80 12.30 -13.02 7.34
N THR A 81 12.36 -11.73 7.02
CA THR A 81 11.85 -10.68 7.90
C THR A 81 10.70 -9.94 7.24
N THR A 82 9.78 -9.43 8.06
CA THR A 82 8.66 -8.62 7.59
C THR A 82 8.55 -7.37 8.44
N VAL A 83 8.47 -6.23 7.75
CA VAL A 83 8.16 -4.92 8.32
C VAL A 83 6.94 -4.36 7.61
N SER A 84 6.07 -3.64 8.31
CA SER A 84 4.93 -2.96 7.72
C SER A 84 5.08 -1.46 7.87
N ARG A 85 4.67 -0.71 6.86
CA ARG A 85 4.68 0.75 6.83
C ARG A 85 3.38 1.25 6.22
N ARG A 86 2.91 2.40 6.69
CA ARG A 86 1.76 3.12 6.11
C ARG A 86 2.11 4.57 5.87
N ASP A 87 1.31 5.28 5.10
CA ASP A 87 1.37 6.74 5.06
C ASP A 87 1.01 7.33 6.42
N ARG A 88 1.69 8.39 6.84
CA ARG A 88 1.41 9.06 8.12
C ARG A 88 -0.01 9.62 8.18
N GLY A 89 -0.56 10.07 7.05
CA GLY A 89 -1.95 10.47 6.83
C GLY A 89 -2.76 9.43 6.06
N TYR A 90 -2.64 8.15 6.40
CA TYR A 90 -3.20 7.04 5.61
C TYR A 90 -4.68 7.18 5.24
N TYR A 91 -5.53 7.86 6.04
CA TYR A 91 -6.96 8.06 5.74
C TYR A 91 -7.25 8.58 4.34
N HIS A 92 -6.31 9.33 3.78
CA HIS A 92 -6.43 9.94 2.47
C HIS A 92 -5.41 9.37 1.47
N TYR A 93 -4.21 9.02 1.93
CA TYR A 93 -3.10 8.69 1.04
C TYR A 93 -2.86 7.18 0.86
N MET A 94 -3.30 6.33 1.80
CA MET A 94 -3.04 4.88 1.76
C MET A 94 -4.18 4.04 2.39
N ILE A 95 -5.42 4.52 2.30
CA ILE A 95 -6.57 3.86 2.92
C ILE A 95 -7.11 2.76 2.02
N ASN A 96 -7.37 1.60 2.62
CA ASN A 96 -7.85 0.39 1.94
C ASN A 96 -7.08 0.16 0.62
N VAL A 97 -5.76 0.16 0.71
CA VAL A 97 -4.88 0.02 -0.44
C VAL A 97 -5.13 -1.31 -1.15
N THR A 98 -5.35 -1.26 -2.47
CA THR A 98 -5.72 -2.44 -3.26
C THR A 98 -4.70 -2.84 -4.31
N ALA A 99 -3.84 -1.92 -4.73
CA ALA A 99 -2.81 -2.20 -5.73
C ALA A 99 -1.59 -1.31 -5.49
N LEU A 100 -0.41 -1.81 -5.87
CA LEU A 100 0.82 -1.04 -5.90
C LEU A 100 1.67 -1.35 -7.13
N ALA A 101 2.37 -0.35 -7.66
CA ALA A 101 3.27 -0.55 -8.79
C ALA A 101 4.49 0.34 -8.69
N PHE A 102 5.66 -0.22 -9.00
CA PHE A 102 6.94 0.50 -9.07
C PHE A 102 7.23 1.00 -10.49
N ASN A 103 7.86 2.17 -10.59
CA ASN A 103 8.66 2.52 -11.76
C ASN A 103 9.97 1.71 -11.75
N ASP A 104 10.04 0.71 -12.61
CA ASP A 104 11.19 -0.19 -12.78
C ASP A 104 12.10 0.20 -13.96
N VAL A 105 11.81 1.32 -14.64
CA VAL A 105 12.59 1.80 -15.78
C VAL A 105 13.82 2.55 -15.27
N GLY A 106 14.93 1.81 -15.17
CA GLY A 106 16.20 2.37 -14.70
C GLY A 106 16.83 3.41 -15.64
N PRO A 107 17.79 4.21 -15.13
CA PRO A 107 18.43 5.32 -15.86
C PRO A 107 19.05 4.92 -17.20
N GLU A 108 19.61 3.71 -17.27
CA GLU A 108 20.23 3.15 -18.47
C GLU A 108 19.24 3.01 -19.64
N ARG A 109 17.95 2.82 -19.33
CA ARG A 109 16.87 2.71 -20.31
C ARG A 109 16.11 4.02 -20.47
N SER A 110 15.89 4.76 -19.39
CA SER A 110 15.12 6.02 -19.41
C SER A 110 15.87 7.13 -20.17
N GLY A 111 17.18 7.24 -19.99
CA GLY A 111 17.99 8.35 -20.49
C GLY A 111 17.64 9.72 -19.88
N ARG A 112 16.92 9.75 -18.75
CA ARG A 112 16.52 11.00 -18.07
C ARG A 112 17.68 11.63 -17.29
N ASP A 113 17.60 12.94 -17.12
CA ASP A 113 18.50 13.67 -16.23
C ASP A 113 18.27 13.26 -14.77
N GLU A 114 19.31 13.30 -13.93
CA GLU A 114 19.26 12.90 -12.51
C GLU A 114 18.12 13.58 -11.73
N GLY A 115 17.87 14.88 -11.98
CA GLY A 115 16.80 15.63 -11.30
C GLY A 115 15.37 15.31 -11.76
N LYS A 116 15.21 14.46 -12.79
CA LYS A 116 13.91 14.00 -13.30
C LYS A 116 13.76 12.49 -13.22
N GLU A 117 14.78 11.79 -12.76
CA GLU A 117 14.72 10.35 -12.64
C GLU A 117 13.84 9.96 -11.46
N THR A 118 12.96 9.00 -11.71
CA THR A 118 11.98 8.50 -10.74
C THR A 118 12.02 6.98 -10.62
N PHE A 119 13.10 6.34 -11.10
CA PHE A 119 13.37 4.92 -10.84
C PHE A 119 13.27 4.62 -9.33
N ASN A 120 12.56 3.54 -8.97
CA ASN A 120 12.14 3.16 -7.62
C ASN A 120 11.00 4.00 -6.99
N TYR A 121 10.39 4.95 -7.70
CA TYR A 121 9.12 5.50 -7.25
C TYR A 121 8.06 4.41 -7.32
N PHE A 122 7.05 4.49 -6.46
CA PHE A 122 5.88 3.63 -6.54
C PHE A 122 4.61 4.43 -6.34
N ALA A 123 3.52 3.95 -6.93
CA ALA A 123 2.21 4.48 -6.68
C ALA A 123 1.30 3.40 -6.10
N VAL A 124 0.27 3.82 -5.38
CA VAL A 124 -0.77 2.95 -4.82
C VAL A 124 -2.15 3.39 -5.28
N CYS A 125 -3.09 2.44 -5.33
CA CYS A 125 -4.51 2.71 -5.48
C CYS A 125 -5.26 2.47 -4.18
N ASN A 126 -6.20 3.38 -3.89
CA ASN A 126 -6.98 3.40 -2.67
C ASN A 126 -8.45 3.10 -2.99
N ASP A 127 -8.98 2.01 -2.45
CA ASP A 127 -10.38 1.64 -2.61
C ASP A 127 -11.26 2.38 -1.58
N ASN A 128 -11.37 3.70 -1.79
CA ASN A 128 -12.05 4.62 -0.92
C ASN A 128 -12.61 5.84 -1.68
N ARG A 129 -13.76 6.34 -1.22
CA ARG A 129 -14.45 7.53 -1.75
C ARG A 129 -14.17 8.81 -0.97
N ASN A 130 -13.16 8.77 -0.11
CA ASN A 130 -12.87 9.82 0.86
C ASN A 130 -14.03 10.03 1.85
N ASP A 131 -14.68 8.95 2.28
CA ASP A 131 -15.78 9.00 3.23
C ASP A 131 -15.34 8.75 4.68
N TYR A 132 -14.03 8.66 4.90
CA TYR A 132 -13.43 8.48 6.21
C TYR A 132 -14.00 7.26 6.93
N MET A 133 -13.90 6.09 6.30
CA MET A 133 -14.44 4.83 6.82
C MET A 133 -15.97 4.91 7.07
N GLY A 134 -16.66 5.65 6.21
CA GLY A 134 -18.11 5.88 6.31
C GLY A 134 -18.55 6.92 7.34
N THR A 135 -17.64 7.55 8.09
CA THR A 135 -17.98 8.57 9.09
C THR A 135 -18.35 9.93 8.47
N LYS A 136 -17.99 10.16 7.20
CA LYS A 136 -18.31 11.37 6.43
C LYS A 136 -19.15 11.06 5.19
N GLU A 137 -19.77 12.08 4.61
CA GLU A 137 -20.25 12.01 3.23
C GLU A 137 -19.06 11.91 2.26
N ALA A 138 -19.16 11.01 1.30
CA ALA A 138 -18.14 10.84 0.26
C ALA A 138 -17.97 12.13 -0.53
N ASN A 139 -16.75 12.66 -0.56
CA ASN A 139 -16.41 13.84 -1.36
C ASN A 139 -15.62 13.49 -2.63
N TYR A 140 -15.22 12.22 -2.81
CA TYR A 140 -14.54 11.68 -3.99
C TYR A 140 -13.19 12.32 -4.33
N PHE A 141 -12.62 13.12 -3.42
CA PHE A 141 -11.35 13.82 -3.59
C PHE A 141 -10.17 12.85 -3.40
N MET A 142 -10.08 11.81 -4.23
CA MET A 142 -9.09 10.73 -4.10
C MET A 142 -8.61 10.28 -5.49
N GLY A 143 -7.51 9.54 -5.49
CA GLY A 143 -6.92 8.90 -6.66
C GLY A 143 -5.59 8.23 -6.28
N PRO A 144 -4.71 7.93 -7.25
CA PRO A 144 -3.48 7.23 -6.98
C PRO A 144 -2.50 8.14 -6.26
N THR A 145 -1.79 7.59 -5.29
CA THR A 145 -0.82 8.32 -4.47
C THR A 145 0.58 7.83 -4.79
N LEU A 146 1.48 8.75 -5.09
CA LEU A 146 2.87 8.51 -5.47
C LEU A 146 3.79 8.65 -4.26
N TYR A 147 4.81 7.81 -4.22
CA TYR A 147 5.81 7.75 -3.18
C TYR A 147 7.21 7.60 -3.79
N ASP A 148 8.20 8.25 -3.18
CA ASP A 148 9.62 8.04 -3.42
C ASP A 148 10.18 7.15 -2.30
N THR A 149 10.89 6.08 -2.68
CA THR A 149 11.51 5.14 -1.73
C THR A 149 12.88 5.60 -1.25
N ASP A 150 13.42 6.69 -1.82
CA ASP A 150 14.71 7.24 -1.41
C ASP A 150 14.67 7.64 0.08
N PRO A 151 15.50 7.01 0.93
CA PRO A 151 15.49 7.24 2.36
C PRO A 151 16.25 8.51 2.78
N ASP A 152 16.76 9.34 1.85
CA ASP A 152 17.46 10.58 2.17
C ASP A 152 16.62 11.46 3.13
N PRO A 153 17.10 11.69 4.37
CA PRO A 153 16.44 12.57 5.34
C PRO A 153 16.10 13.96 4.79
N ALA A 154 16.88 14.47 3.83
CA ALA A 154 16.65 15.77 3.21
C ALA A 154 15.42 15.80 2.29
N LYS A 155 14.96 14.64 1.79
CA LYS A 155 13.76 14.51 0.95
C LYS A 155 12.47 14.35 1.76
N GLY A 156 12.56 13.89 3.00
CA GLY A 156 11.40 13.74 3.88
C GLY A 156 10.41 12.63 3.48
N ASN A 157 10.82 11.70 2.60
CA ASN A 157 9.96 10.61 2.12
C ASN A 157 9.55 9.61 3.21
N VAL A 158 10.37 9.52 4.27
CA VAL A 158 10.14 8.64 5.41
C VAL A 158 10.32 9.43 6.71
N VAL A 159 9.29 9.46 7.53
CA VAL A 159 9.25 10.26 8.76
C VAL A 159 8.73 9.46 9.94
N ASN A 160 9.07 9.88 11.15
CA ASN A 160 8.42 9.38 12.37
C ASN A 160 7.04 10.05 12.57
N ARG A 161 6.34 9.70 13.65
CA ARG A 161 5.00 10.27 13.97
C ARG A 161 4.99 11.80 14.10
N LEU A 162 6.09 12.38 14.57
CA LEU A 162 6.30 13.83 14.71
C LEU A 162 6.77 14.52 13.43
N GLY A 163 6.82 13.80 12.30
CA GLY A 163 7.20 14.35 11.00
C GLY A 163 8.70 14.62 10.87
N GLU A 164 9.48 14.14 11.81
CA GLU A 164 10.93 14.28 11.78
C GLU A 164 11.53 13.13 10.96
N PRO A 165 12.73 13.32 10.38
CA PRO A 165 13.40 12.25 9.67
C PRO A 165 13.58 11.01 10.56
N CYS A 166 13.36 9.83 9.99
CA CYS A 166 13.64 8.57 10.66
C CYS A 166 15.16 8.35 10.82
N ALA A 167 15.72 8.87 11.91
CA ALA A 167 17.15 8.90 12.15
C ALA A 167 17.67 7.67 12.93
N SER A 168 16.79 6.91 13.59
CA SER A 168 17.17 5.72 14.37
C SER A 168 16.56 4.44 13.81
N ALA A 169 17.33 3.35 13.85
CA ALA A 169 16.83 2.00 13.61
C ALA A 169 15.66 1.61 14.54
N ALA A 170 15.55 2.27 15.69
CA ALA A 170 14.50 2.04 16.66
C ALA A 170 13.14 2.63 16.25
N ASP A 171 13.15 3.60 15.34
CA ASP A 171 11.97 4.40 15.04
C ASP A 171 10.94 3.59 14.26
N GLU A 172 9.67 3.87 14.56
CA GLU A 172 8.56 3.52 13.69
C GLU A 172 8.44 4.58 12.60
N CYS A 173 8.53 4.12 11.36
CA CYS A 173 8.66 4.98 10.19
C CYS A 173 7.44 4.86 9.29
N TYR A 174 6.96 6.01 8.86
CA TYR A 174 5.81 6.17 7.98
C TYR A 174 6.29 6.71 6.64
N PHE A 175 5.60 6.31 5.57
CA PHE A 175 5.75 7.00 4.31
C PHE A 175 5.14 8.39 4.40
N LEU A 176 5.73 9.31 3.65
CA LEU A 176 5.12 10.57 3.31
C LEU A 176 5.02 10.62 1.79
N HIS A 177 3.80 10.69 1.27
CA HIS A 177 3.57 10.74 -0.17
C HIS A 177 4.32 11.91 -0.82
N SER A 178 4.75 11.68 -2.06
CA SER A 178 5.41 12.65 -2.91
C SER A 178 4.42 13.44 -3.75
N ASP A 179 3.28 12.83 -4.12
CA ASP A 179 2.21 13.47 -4.90
C ASP A 179 0.91 12.62 -4.82
N MET A 180 -0.23 13.22 -5.15
CA MET A 180 -1.51 12.54 -5.32
C MET A 180 -2.33 13.23 -6.39
N LEU A 181 -2.75 12.47 -7.40
CA LEU A 181 -3.66 12.99 -8.43
C LEU A 181 -5.08 12.52 -8.15
N HIS A 182 -6.03 13.46 -8.14
CA HIS A 182 -7.44 13.19 -7.83
C HIS A 182 -8.22 12.76 -9.08
N GLU A 183 -9.50 12.44 -8.87
CA GLU A 183 -10.41 11.87 -9.86
C GLU A 183 -10.04 10.43 -10.25
N SER A 184 -9.83 9.57 -9.26
CA SER A 184 -10.14 8.13 -9.38
C SER A 184 -10.40 7.55 -7.98
N PRO A 185 -11.44 8.03 -7.29
CA PRO A 185 -11.85 7.43 -6.03
C PRO A 185 -12.17 5.95 -6.22
N SER A 186 -12.00 5.15 -5.19
CA SER A 186 -12.27 3.72 -5.25
C SER A 186 -11.46 3.01 -6.34
N CYS A 187 -10.21 3.40 -6.57
CA CYS A 187 -9.35 2.71 -7.53
C CYS A 187 -9.02 1.30 -7.00
N ILE A 188 -9.18 0.27 -7.84
CA ILE A 188 -8.99 -1.14 -7.44
C ILE A 188 -7.85 -1.88 -8.16
N GLY A 189 -7.22 -1.24 -9.14
CA GLY A 189 -6.14 -1.80 -9.95
C GLY A 189 -5.20 -0.70 -10.46
N LEU A 190 -3.90 -0.97 -10.46
CA LEU A 190 -2.85 -0.02 -10.85
C LEU A 190 -1.68 -0.76 -11.51
N THR A 191 -1.11 -0.20 -12.57
CA THR A 191 0.18 -0.66 -13.12
C THR A 191 1.00 0.52 -13.64
N HIS A 192 2.32 0.44 -13.54
CA HIS A 192 3.24 1.37 -14.17
C HIS A 192 3.25 1.18 -15.70
N ASP A 193 3.38 2.28 -16.44
CA ASP A 193 3.65 2.25 -17.88
C ASP A 193 5.15 2.43 -18.12
N PRO A 194 5.87 1.41 -18.65
CA PRO A 194 7.32 1.44 -18.79
C PRO A 194 7.79 2.26 -20.02
N GLU A 195 7.02 3.26 -20.44
CA GLU A 195 7.39 4.22 -21.48
C GLU A 195 8.52 5.16 -21.05
N ILE A 196 9.20 5.72 -22.03
CA ILE A 196 10.36 6.62 -21.83
C ILE A 196 10.15 8.00 -22.46
N ASP A 197 8.95 8.27 -22.98
CA ASP A 197 8.68 9.49 -23.74
C ASP A 197 8.36 10.67 -22.80
N THR A 198 7.74 10.39 -21.66
CA THR A 198 7.49 11.37 -20.60
C THR A 198 8.75 11.76 -19.84
N ALA A 199 8.80 13.05 -19.47
CA ALA A 199 9.99 13.68 -18.90
C ALA A 199 10.45 13.07 -17.57
N TYR A 200 9.54 12.48 -16.80
CA TYR A 200 9.81 11.91 -15.48
C TYR A 200 9.47 10.42 -15.36
N GLY A 201 8.61 9.86 -16.21
CA GLY A 201 8.29 8.42 -16.21
C GLY A 201 7.36 7.94 -15.10
N THR A 202 6.66 8.86 -14.45
CA THR A 202 5.67 8.58 -13.40
C THR A 202 4.30 8.33 -14.01
N VAL A 203 4.25 7.42 -14.98
CA VAL A 203 3.04 7.11 -15.74
C VAL A 203 2.40 5.82 -15.22
N TYR A 204 1.13 5.88 -14.86
CA TYR A 204 0.39 4.77 -14.30
C TYR A 204 -0.99 4.65 -14.94
N TRP A 205 -1.43 3.41 -15.16
CA TRP A 205 -2.79 3.08 -15.57
C TRP A 205 -3.57 2.60 -14.36
N ALA A 206 -4.77 3.15 -14.16
CA ALA A 206 -5.62 2.89 -13.01
C ALA A 206 -7.03 2.47 -13.44
N PHE A 207 -7.60 1.54 -12.70
CA PHE A 207 -9.02 1.18 -12.78
C PHE A 207 -9.79 2.00 -11.74
N ASP A 208 -10.41 3.10 -12.20
CA ASP A 208 -11.39 3.88 -11.44
C ASP A 208 -12.73 3.13 -11.42
N SER A 209 -13.10 2.55 -10.28
CA SER A 209 -14.34 1.78 -10.19
C SER A 209 -15.61 2.61 -10.02
N ASP A 210 -15.48 3.89 -9.68
CA ASP A 210 -16.61 4.81 -9.58
C ASP A 210 -16.88 5.52 -10.92
N GLY A 211 -15.84 5.74 -11.74
CA GLY A 211 -15.95 6.32 -13.08
C GLY A 211 -16.66 7.68 -13.08
N ASP A 212 -17.72 7.81 -13.89
CA ASP A 212 -18.56 9.03 -13.93
C ASP A 212 -19.60 9.12 -12.80
N ARG A 213 -19.59 8.14 -11.88
CA ARG A 213 -20.47 8.06 -10.71
C ARG A 213 -21.96 7.89 -11.06
N SER A 214 -22.29 7.66 -12.34
CA SER A 214 -23.66 7.56 -12.84
C SER A 214 -24.39 6.30 -12.33
N ALA A 215 -23.65 5.26 -11.95
CA ALA A 215 -24.19 4.00 -11.47
C ALA A 215 -24.60 4.00 -9.98
N GLY A 216 -24.48 5.12 -9.27
CA GLY A 216 -24.82 5.20 -7.85
C GLY A 216 -23.83 4.38 -7.01
N GLY A 217 -22.64 4.96 -6.83
CA GLY A 217 -21.46 4.37 -6.19
C GLY A 217 -21.73 3.18 -5.27
N GLY A 218 -21.58 1.95 -5.76
CA GLY A 218 -21.55 0.75 -4.90
C GLY A 218 -22.08 -0.52 -5.55
N ASN A 219 -22.87 -0.41 -6.63
CA ASN A 219 -23.40 -1.57 -7.34
C ASN A 219 -22.85 -1.59 -8.78
N GLY A 220 -21.68 -2.21 -8.94
CA GLY A 220 -21.01 -2.59 -10.18
C GLY A 220 -21.63 -2.05 -11.49
N GLY A 221 -21.03 -0.98 -11.99
CA GLY A 221 -21.35 -0.38 -13.29
C GLY A 221 -20.61 0.95 -13.45
N GLY A 222 -20.12 1.25 -14.65
CA GLY A 222 -19.60 2.58 -15.00
C GLY A 222 -18.13 2.84 -14.67
N GLY A 223 -17.36 1.83 -14.24
CA GLY A 223 -15.92 1.97 -14.03
C GLY A 223 -15.17 2.28 -15.34
N GLN A 224 -14.07 3.00 -15.21
CA GLN A 224 -13.32 3.55 -16.34
C GLN A 224 -11.83 3.29 -16.20
N LEU A 225 -11.16 3.21 -17.36
CA LEU A 225 -9.70 3.24 -17.42
C LEU A 225 -9.20 4.69 -17.40
N VAL A 226 -8.20 4.95 -16.56
CA VAL A 226 -7.58 6.27 -16.43
C VAL A 226 -6.06 6.14 -16.51
N ARG A 227 -5.41 7.00 -17.31
CA ARG A 227 -3.95 7.15 -17.32
C ARG A 227 -3.59 8.38 -16.50
N PHE A 228 -2.69 8.20 -15.55
CA PHE A 228 -2.08 9.25 -14.74
C PHE A 228 -0.62 9.42 -15.15
N ASP A 229 -0.18 10.64 -15.30
CA ASP A 229 1.22 11.03 -15.46
C ASP A 229 1.47 12.18 -14.48
N PHE A 230 2.19 11.89 -13.40
CA PHE A 230 2.49 12.89 -12.36
C PHE A 230 3.42 13.99 -12.87
N GLN A 231 4.08 13.78 -14.02
CA GLN A 231 5.05 14.71 -14.61
C GLN A 231 6.05 15.19 -13.56
N GLN A 232 5.91 16.41 -13.02
CA GLN A 232 6.83 16.95 -12.02
C GLN A 232 6.25 16.76 -10.61
N PRO A 233 6.44 15.59 -9.96
CA PRO A 233 5.92 15.36 -8.63
C PRO A 233 6.52 16.37 -7.65
N HIS A 234 5.67 16.91 -6.77
CA HIS A 234 6.05 18.03 -5.92
C HIS A 234 6.89 17.63 -4.69
N GLY A 235 6.95 16.34 -4.38
CA GLY A 235 7.65 15.80 -3.23
C GLY A 235 6.93 16.09 -1.91
N PRO A 236 7.36 15.45 -0.81
CA PRO A 236 6.69 15.59 0.48
C PRO A 236 6.64 17.04 0.99
N GLY A 237 5.51 17.43 1.58
CA GLY A 237 5.33 18.74 2.21
C GLY A 237 5.04 19.89 1.24
N SER A 238 4.85 19.60 -0.06
CA SER A 238 4.30 20.52 -1.05
C SER A 238 2.89 20.09 -1.44
N MET A 239 2.09 21.03 -1.98
CA MET A 239 0.71 20.80 -2.46
C MET A 239 0.56 21.17 -3.95
N ASP A 240 1.67 21.32 -4.66
CA ASP A 240 1.68 21.85 -6.02
C ASP A 240 1.43 20.75 -7.07
N HIS A 241 0.17 20.51 -7.40
CA HIS A 241 -0.22 19.59 -8.48
C HIS A 241 -0.32 20.28 -9.86
N SER A 242 0.33 21.44 -10.07
CA SER A 242 0.08 22.26 -11.26
C SER A 242 0.56 21.68 -12.58
N VAL A 243 1.45 20.69 -12.55
CA VAL A 243 2.07 20.08 -13.74
C VAL A 243 1.86 18.57 -13.69
N ALA A 244 0.80 18.10 -14.33
CA ALA A 244 0.46 16.69 -14.45
C ALA A 244 -0.48 16.46 -15.64
N SER A 245 -0.67 15.20 -16.02
CA SER A 245 -1.64 14.80 -17.05
C SER A 245 -2.49 13.64 -16.59
N VAL A 246 -3.81 13.79 -16.70
CA VAL A 246 -4.80 12.75 -16.43
C VAL A 246 -5.68 12.56 -17.66
N ARG A 247 -5.80 11.33 -18.13
CA ARG A 247 -6.58 10.97 -19.32
C ARG A 247 -7.58 9.88 -18.99
N ARG A 248 -8.87 10.15 -19.20
CA ARG A 248 -9.95 9.17 -19.02
C ARG A 248 -10.32 8.55 -20.35
N TYR A 249 -10.64 7.26 -20.32
CA TYR A 249 -11.12 6.49 -21.49
C TYR A 249 -12.50 5.89 -21.21
N PRO A 250 -13.59 6.69 -21.27
CA PRO A 250 -14.93 6.26 -20.85
C PRO A 250 -15.52 5.12 -21.68
N GLU A 251 -15.04 4.92 -22.91
CA GLU A 251 -15.49 3.83 -23.79
C GLU A 251 -14.98 2.45 -23.33
N ILE A 252 -13.93 2.41 -22.52
CA ILE A 252 -13.39 1.18 -21.95
C ILE A 252 -14.17 0.90 -20.66
N SER A 253 -15.26 0.15 -20.80
CA SER A 253 -16.13 -0.21 -19.69
C SER A 253 -15.48 -1.25 -18.80
N LEU A 254 -15.32 -0.92 -17.52
CA LEU A 254 -14.76 -1.82 -16.51
C LEU A 254 -15.77 -1.99 -15.35
N ASN A 255 -15.96 -3.22 -14.89
CA ASN A 255 -16.90 -3.55 -13.83
C ASN A 255 -16.16 -4.20 -12.65
N ARG A 256 -16.24 -3.55 -11.48
CA ARG A 256 -15.49 -3.92 -10.28
C ARG A 256 -15.73 -5.33 -9.77
N GLY A 257 -16.96 -5.83 -9.89
CA GLY A 257 -17.38 -7.05 -9.19
C GLY A 257 -17.58 -6.82 -7.68
N PRO A 258 -17.43 -7.87 -6.85
CA PRO A 258 -17.63 -7.78 -5.40
C PRO A 258 -16.68 -6.80 -4.69
N PRO A 259 -17.06 -6.23 -3.53
CA PRO A 259 -16.16 -5.42 -2.70
C PRO A 259 -14.89 -6.16 -2.29
N GLY A 260 -13.77 -5.44 -2.17
CA GLY A 260 -12.47 -6.01 -1.76
C GLY A 260 -11.75 -6.83 -2.83
N VAL A 261 -12.26 -6.88 -4.06
CA VAL A 261 -11.59 -7.55 -5.18
C VAL A 261 -10.59 -6.59 -5.83
N HIS A 262 -9.32 -7.00 -5.82
CA HIS A 262 -8.25 -6.38 -6.60
C HIS A 262 -8.44 -6.67 -8.10
N ALA A 263 -8.16 -5.70 -8.96
CA ALA A 263 -8.10 -5.87 -10.40
C ALA A 263 -6.64 -5.80 -10.88
N GLY A 264 -6.04 -6.95 -11.17
CA GLY A 264 -4.70 -7.06 -11.71
C GLY A 264 -4.58 -6.44 -13.09
N MET A 265 -3.48 -5.73 -13.31
CA MET A 265 -3.18 -5.00 -14.53
C MET A 265 -1.70 -5.20 -14.89
N ALA A 266 -1.38 -5.26 -16.18
CA ALA A 266 0.01 -5.35 -16.63
C ALA A 266 0.19 -4.72 -18.01
N VAL A 267 1.24 -3.90 -18.19
CA VAL A 267 1.62 -3.36 -19.50
C VAL A 267 2.69 -4.23 -20.14
N HIS A 268 2.43 -4.73 -21.35
CA HIS A 268 3.46 -5.40 -22.12
C HIS A 268 4.43 -4.37 -22.73
N PRO A 269 5.73 -4.39 -22.39
CA PRO A 269 6.65 -3.29 -22.69
C PRO A 269 6.92 -3.10 -24.19
N VAL A 270 6.97 -4.19 -24.96
CA VAL A 270 7.24 -4.12 -26.42
C VAL A 270 5.96 -3.99 -27.26
N ARG A 271 4.94 -4.80 -26.97
CA ARG A 271 3.66 -4.78 -27.69
C ARG A 271 2.82 -3.54 -27.38
N ARG A 272 3.12 -2.83 -26.28
CA ARG A 272 2.37 -1.65 -25.83
C ARG A 272 0.87 -1.98 -25.70
N GLU A 273 0.60 -3.11 -25.05
CA GLU A 273 -0.75 -3.59 -24.72
C GLU A 273 -0.89 -3.63 -23.21
N LEU A 274 -1.90 -2.95 -22.66
CA LEU A 274 -2.30 -3.04 -21.27
C LEU A 274 -3.36 -4.15 -21.14
N PHE A 275 -3.10 -5.11 -20.27
CA PHE A 275 -4.04 -6.14 -19.86
C PHE A 275 -4.71 -5.71 -18.56
N VAL A 276 -6.04 -5.81 -18.49
CA VAL A 276 -6.85 -5.41 -17.33
C VAL A 276 -7.80 -6.54 -17.01
N SER A 277 -7.71 -7.10 -15.81
CA SER A 277 -8.76 -7.97 -15.29
C SER A 277 -10.02 -7.13 -15.02
N ASN A 278 -11.16 -7.66 -15.44
CA ASN A 278 -12.46 -7.02 -15.27
C ASN A 278 -13.33 -7.98 -14.43
N PRO A 279 -13.22 -7.91 -13.08
CA PRO A 279 -13.75 -8.94 -12.20
C PRO A 279 -15.27 -9.10 -12.32
N GLY A 280 -16.00 -7.99 -12.46
CA GLY A 280 -17.46 -7.98 -12.52
C GLY A 280 -18.03 -8.59 -13.80
N ASP A 281 -17.28 -8.54 -14.91
CA ASP A 281 -17.72 -9.13 -16.18
C ASP A 281 -17.12 -10.51 -16.44
N GLY A 282 -16.19 -10.97 -15.60
CA GLY A 282 -15.50 -12.24 -15.84
C GLY A 282 -14.66 -12.24 -17.11
N THR A 283 -14.01 -11.10 -17.39
CA THR A 283 -13.21 -10.91 -18.62
C THR A 283 -11.82 -10.36 -18.33
N VAL A 284 -10.94 -10.47 -19.33
CA VAL A 284 -9.72 -9.65 -19.43
C VAL A 284 -9.88 -8.74 -20.63
N VAL A 285 -9.69 -7.44 -20.44
CA VAL A 285 -9.68 -6.43 -21.49
C VAL A 285 -8.23 -6.10 -21.85
N VAL A 286 -7.96 -5.92 -23.15
CA VAL A 286 -6.67 -5.42 -23.64
C VAL A 286 -6.85 -4.09 -24.34
N VAL A 287 -5.97 -3.14 -24.04
CA VAL A 287 -5.97 -1.79 -24.58
C VAL A 287 -4.60 -1.47 -25.16
N LYS A 288 -4.54 -0.93 -26.38
CA LYS A 288 -3.29 -0.42 -26.95
C LYS A 288 -2.97 0.92 -26.28
N VAL A 289 -1.93 0.95 -25.43
CA VAL A 289 -1.68 2.10 -24.53
C VAL A 289 -1.31 3.39 -25.27
N ASP A 290 -0.74 3.28 -26.46
CA ASP A 290 -0.37 4.44 -27.29
C ASP A 290 -1.48 4.86 -28.28
N SER A 291 -2.70 4.34 -28.11
CA SER A 291 -3.85 4.61 -28.98
C SER A 291 -4.86 5.58 -28.33
N GLY A 292 -5.89 5.91 -29.09
CA GLY A 292 -6.91 6.89 -28.71
C GLY A 292 -6.56 8.28 -29.20
N SER A 293 -7.51 9.19 -29.07
CA SER A 293 -7.36 10.58 -29.47
C SER A 293 -8.06 11.48 -28.48
N TYR A 294 -7.44 12.63 -28.21
CA TYR A 294 -8.07 13.69 -27.43
C TYR A 294 -9.46 14.01 -28.00
N SER A 295 -10.45 14.00 -27.13
CA SER A 295 -11.82 14.38 -27.45
C SER A 295 -12.11 15.78 -26.89
N ARG A 296 -12.01 15.93 -25.57
CA ARG A 296 -12.37 17.17 -24.85
C ARG A 296 -11.71 17.22 -23.47
N THR A 297 -11.86 18.33 -22.77
CA THR A 297 -11.49 18.38 -21.36
C THR A 297 -12.44 17.54 -20.50
N ALA A 298 -11.90 16.84 -19.50
CA ALA A 298 -12.68 16.07 -18.53
C ALA A 298 -13.28 16.94 -17.42
N ARG A 299 -12.82 18.19 -17.26
CA ARG A 299 -13.17 19.09 -16.14
C ARG A 299 -14.68 19.37 -15.99
N VAL A 300 -15.46 19.21 -17.05
CA VAL A 300 -16.93 19.39 -17.01
C VAL A 300 -17.62 18.20 -16.35
N GLU A 301 -17.21 16.99 -16.72
CA GLU A 301 -17.81 15.73 -16.27
C GLU A 301 -17.26 15.30 -14.90
N TYR A 302 -16.02 15.70 -14.61
CA TYR A 302 -15.25 15.31 -13.45
C TYR A 302 -14.64 16.58 -12.80
N PRO A 303 -15.38 17.28 -11.93
CA PRO A 303 -14.98 18.61 -11.46
C PRO A 303 -14.03 18.61 -10.25
N ILE A 304 -13.57 17.46 -9.75
CA ILE A 304 -12.79 17.28 -8.50
C ILE A 304 -11.30 17.02 -8.84
N TYR A 305 -10.78 17.68 -9.87
CA TYR A 305 -9.40 17.53 -10.33
C TYR A 305 -8.38 18.29 -9.47
N SER A 306 -7.10 17.91 -9.54
CA SER A 306 -6.06 18.42 -8.64
C SER A 306 -5.68 19.89 -8.83
N ASN A 307 -5.71 20.42 -10.06
CA ASN A 307 -5.31 21.80 -10.32
C ASN A 307 -6.03 22.47 -11.50
N ARG A 308 -6.34 23.76 -11.38
CA ARG A 308 -7.01 24.56 -12.41
C ARG A 308 -6.08 25.10 -13.51
N LEU A 309 -4.77 25.12 -13.28
CA LEU A 309 -3.83 25.69 -14.23
C LEU A 309 -3.84 24.89 -15.56
N PRO A 310 -3.67 25.54 -16.72
CA PRO A 310 -3.61 24.85 -18.02
C PRO A 310 -2.47 23.82 -18.14
N SER A 311 -1.43 23.93 -17.31
CA SER A 311 -0.34 22.95 -17.21
C SER A 311 -0.78 21.61 -16.59
N PHE A 312 -1.93 21.57 -15.92
CA PHE A 312 -2.62 20.34 -15.55
C PHE A 312 -3.52 19.90 -16.71
N GLU A 313 -3.07 18.93 -17.50
CA GLU A 313 -3.90 18.34 -18.54
C GLU A 313 -4.94 17.43 -17.89
N TYR A 314 -6.23 17.71 -18.11
CA TYR A 314 -7.28 16.77 -17.74
C TYR A 314 -8.29 16.59 -18.85
N SER A 315 -8.28 15.40 -19.46
CA SER A 315 -8.90 15.16 -20.75
C SER A 315 -9.62 13.82 -20.84
N VAL A 316 -10.63 13.79 -21.71
CA VAL A 316 -11.28 12.57 -22.19
C VAL A 316 -10.63 12.19 -23.51
N TRP A 317 -10.24 10.92 -23.62
CA TRP A 317 -9.72 10.29 -24.81
C TRP A 317 -10.71 9.23 -25.30
N GLU A 318 -10.92 9.18 -26.61
CA GLU A 318 -11.86 8.28 -27.30
C GLU A 318 -11.14 7.59 -28.46
N CYS A 319 -11.77 6.57 -29.04
CA CYS A 319 -11.22 5.80 -30.15
C CYS A 319 -9.90 5.06 -29.81
N ALA A 320 -9.71 4.71 -28.54
CA ALA A 320 -8.67 3.80 -28.11
C ALA A 320 -8.94 2.40 -28.66
N GLU A 321 -7.91 1.79 -29.22
CA GLU A 321 -7.97 0.42 -29.66
C GLU A 321 -8.00 -0.51 -28.46
N HIS A 322 -9.07 -1.29 -28.35
CA HIS A 322 -9.26 -2.24 -27.26
C HIS A 322 -10.06 -3.45 -27.73
N ARG A 323 -9.95 -4.54 -26.96
CA ARG A 323 -10.70 -5.79 -27.20
C ARG A 323 -10.83 -6.61 -25.93
N THR A 324 -11.83 -7.47 -25.89
CA THR A 324 -11.88 -8.56 -24.91
C THR A 324 -10.86 -9.63 -25.29
N PHE A 325 -9.95 -9.94 -24.38
CA PHE A 325 -8.88 -10.93 -24.55
C PHE A 325 -9.29 -12.32 -24.07
N ALA A 326 -9.94 -12.41 -22.91
CA ALA A 326 -10.46 -13.65 -22.35
C ALA A 326 -11.85 -13.40 -21.73
N THR A 327 -12.69 -14.44 -21.67
CA THR A 327 -14.07 -14.39 -21.16
C THR A 327 -14.41 -15.65 -20.39
N GLY A 328 -15.46 -15.58 -19.56
CA GLY A 328 -15.98 -16.75 -18.84
C GLY A 328 -15.14 -17.09 -17.60
N LEU A 329 -14.40 -16.11 -17.10
CA LEU A 329 -13.63 -16.20 -15.87
C LEU A 329 -14.53 -15.89 -14.67
N ASP A 330 -14.37 -16.60 -13.56
CA ASP A 330 -15.04 -16.33 -12.29
C ASP A 330 -14.22 -15.33 -11.46
N THR A 331 -14.65 -14.06 -11.50
CA THR A 331 -14.04 -12.98 -10.73
C THR A 331 -12.52 -12.93 -10.91
N PRO A 332 -12.02 -12.69 -12.15
CA PRO A 332 -10.59 -12.57 -12.38
C PRO A 332 -10.01 -11.44 -11.52
N SER A 333 -8.94 -11.74 -10.79
CA SER A 333 -8.30 -10.81 -9.85
C SER A 333 -6.85 -10.56 -10.26
N GLY A 334 -5.90 -11.34 -9.73
CA GLY A 334 -4.49 -11.18 -10.03
C GLY A 334 -4.16 -11.48 -11.49
N LEU A 335 -3.26 -10.68 -12.06
CA LEU A 335 -2.86 -10.77 -13.45
C LEU A 335 -1.40 -10.33 -13.59
N THR A 336 -0.56 -11.12 -14.24
CA THR A 336 0.83 -10.76 -14.53
C THR A 336 1.32 -11.39 -15.83
N LEU A 337 2.27 -10.73 -16.49
CA LEU A 337 3.01 -11.32 -17.61
C LEU A 337 4.13 -12.22 -17.09
N SER A 338 4.48 -13.25 -17.86
CA SER A 338 5.73 -13.99 -17.66
C SER A 338 6.94 -13.08 -17.88
N PRO A 339 8.13 -13.38 -17.32
CA PRO A 339 9.32 -12.54 -17.48
C PRO A 339 9.74 -12.29 -18.94
N ASP A 340 9.41 -13.21 -19.85
CA ASP A 340 9.64 -13.09 -21.29
C ASP A 340 8.54 -12.31 -22.04
N GLY A 341 7.46 -11.92 -21.36
CA GLY A 341 6.28 -11.25 -21.92
C GLY A 341 5.40 -12.11 -22.82
N MET A 342 5.73 -13.38 -23.03
CA MET A 342 5.04 -14.23 -24.02
C MET A 342 3.74 -14.83 -23.50
N ARG A 343 3.55 -14.86 -22.18
CA ARG A 343 2.42 -15.51 -21.53
C ARG A 343 1.79 -14.59 -20.49
N LEU A 344 0.48 -14.69 -20.35
CA LEU A 344 -0.33 -13.95 -19.38
C LEU A 344 -0.90 -14.93 -18.37
N TYR A 345 -0.63 -14.71 -17.09
CA TYR A 345 -1.16 -15.48 -15.98
C TYR A 345 -2.33 -14.70 -15.37
N VAL A 346 -3.48 -15.35 -15.21
CA VAL A 346 -4.71 -14.73 -14.69
C VAL A 346 -5.30 -15.64 -13.62
N ALA A 347 -5.44 -15.12 -12.39
CA ALA A 347 -6.07 -15.84 -11.29
C ALA A 347 -7.57 -15.55 -11.26
N GLU A 348 -8.35 -16.61 -11.06
CA GLU A 348 -9.74 -16.53 -10.66
C GLU A 348 -9.81 -16.53 -9.14
N ARG A 349 -10.33 -15.45 -8.55
CA ARG A 349 -10.52 -15.37 -7.10
C ARG A 349 -11.44 -16.50 -6.63
N GLY A 350 -12.61 -16.67 -7.26
CA GLY A 350 -13.68 -17.56 -6.79
C GLY A 350 -13.34 -19.06 -6.85
N THR A 351 -12.55 -19.49 -7.84
CA THR A 351 -12.23 -20.92 -8.06
C THR A 351 -10.83 -21.32 -7.61
N GLY A 352 -9.93 -20.35 -7.44
CA GLY A 352 -8.52 -20.60 -7.16
C GLY A 352 -7.72 -21.15 -8.34
N ILE A 353 -8.23 -21.01 -9.56
CA ILE A 353 -7.55 -21.44 -10.78
C ILE A 353 -6.69 -20.29 -11.29
N VAL A 354 -5.43 -20.58 -11.65
CA VAL A 354 -4.59 -19.69 -12.43
C VAL A 354 -4.57 -20.20 -13.87
N HIS A 355 -5.12 -19.41 -14.79
CA HIS A 355 -5.08 -19.64 -16.23
C HIS A 355 -3.82 -19.03 -16.84
N VAL A 356 -3.30 -19.65 -17.89
CA VAL A 356 -2.14 -19.18 -18.64
C VAL A 356 -2.51 -19.06 -20.09
N TYR A 357 -2.40 -17.85 -20.63
CA TYR A 357 -2.69 -17.54 -22.01
C TYR A 357 -1.43 -17.22 -22.78
N ASP A 358 -1.38 -17.64 -24.04
CA ASP A 358 -0.44 -17.13 -25.02
C ASP A 358 -0.81 -15.68 -25.36
N VAL A 359 0.11 -14.74 -25.11
CA VAL A 359 -0.16 -13.31 -25.31
C VAL A 359 -0.44 -12.99 -26.79
N GLU A 360 0.29 -13.63 -27.70
CA GLU A 360 0.21 -13.29 -29.12
C GLU A 360 -1.10 -13.75 -29.77
N SER A 361 -1.59 -14.94 -29.42
CA SER A 361 -2.80 -15.55 -29.99
C SER A 361 -4.04 -15.44 -29.12
N GLY A 362 -3.91 -15.15 -27.83
CA GLY A 362 -5.01 -15.16 -26.86
C GLY A 362 -5.52 -16.54 -26.46
N VAL A 363 -4.84 -17.61 -26.90
CA VAL A 363 -5.25 -19.00 -26.60
C VAL A 363 -4.79 -19.39 -25.20
N GLU A 364 -5.66 -20.02 -24.43
CA GLU A 364 -5.28 -20.66 -23.17
C GLU A 364 -4.35 -21.85 -23.44
N VAL A 365 -3.16 -21.84 -22.84
CA VAL A 365 -2.12 -22.86 -23.00
C VAL A 365 -1.90 -23.70 -21.76
N GLY A 366 -2.52 -23.35 -20.64
CA GLY A 366 -2.52 -24.16 -19.44
C GLY A 366 -3.32 -23.52 -18.30
N SER A 367 -3.54 -24.30 -17.26
CA SER A 367 -4.11 -23.82 -16.00
C SER A 367 -3.67 -24.69 -14.83
N ALA A 368 -3.74 -24.15 -13.62
CA ALA A 368 -3.44 -24.89 -12.39
C ALA A 368 -4.35 -24.43 -11.24
N ARG A 369 -4.81 -25.39 -10.43
CA ARG A 369 -5.48 -25.10 -9.15
C ARG A 369 -4.43 -24.83 -8.09
N THR A 370 -4.58 -23.73 -7.37
CA THR A 370 -3.65 -23.34 -6.30
C THR A 370 -4.04 -23.94 -4.95
N GLY A 371 -5.33 -24.20 -4.74
CA GLY A 371 -5.89 -24.60 -3.45
C GLY A 371 -6.35 -23.42 -2.57
N TYR A 372 -6.25 -22.19 -3.07
CA TYR A 372 -6.65 -20.96 -2.38
C TYR A 372 -7.89 -20.34 -3.05
N GLY A 373 -8.78 -19.72 -2.29
CA GLY A 373 -10.10 -19.26 -2.77
C GLY A 373 -10.32 -17.75 -2.74
N SER A 374 -9.29 -16.98 -2.42
CA SER A 374 -9.39 -15.53 -2.26
C SER A 374 -8.16 -14.80 -2.80
N ILE A 375 -7.61 -15.35 -3.89
CA ILE A 375 -6.41 -14.85 -4.56
C ILE A 375 -6.59 -13.37 -4.95
N GLY A 376 -5.64 -12.55 -4.55
CA GLY A 376 -5.49 -11.15 -4.94
C GLY A 376 -4.50 -10.99 -6.09
N GLY A 377 -3.67 -9.96 -6.03
CA GLY A 377 -2.63 -9.68 -7.02
C GLY A 377 -1.54 -10.76 -7.09
N MET A 378 -0.81 -10.74 -8.21
CA MET A 378 0.24 -11.70 -8.53
C MET A 378 1.43 -11.00 -9.19
N ALA A 379 2.62 -11.48 -8.91
CA ALA A 379 3.83 -11.02 -9.57
C ALA A 379 4.86 -12.14 -9.69
N PHE A 380 5.65 -12.12 -10.77
CA PHE A 380 6.85 -12.94 -10.85
C PHE A 380 7.98 -12.28 -10.08
N SER A 381 8.70 -13.08 -9.29
CA SER A 381 9.99 -12.67 -8.75
C SER A 381 10.93 -12.33 -9.92
N PRO A 382 11.46 -11.10 -10.00
CA PRO A 382 12.33 -10.69 -11.09
C PRO A 382 13.69 -11.42 -11.06
N LYS A 383 14.06 -12.02 -9.93
CA LYS A 383 15.32 -12.76 -9.76
C LYS A 383 15.17 -14.25 -10.04
N THR A 384 14.18 -14.89 -9.45
CA THR A 384 14.01 -16.35 -9.49
C THR A 384 13.05 -16.82 -10.58
N GLY A 385 12.20 -15.93 -11.10
CA GLY A 385 11.13 -16.29 -12.02
C GLY A 385 10.01 -17.11 -11.39
N VAL A 386 9.96 -17.19 -10.05
CA VAL A 386 8.87 -17.86 -9.32
C VAL A 386 7.65 -16.94 -9.26
N LEU A 387 6.48 -17.47 -9.61
CA LEU A 387 5.21 -16.75 -9.48
C LEU A 387 4.81 -16.68 -8.01
N HIS A 388 4.46 -15.48 -7.56
CA HIS A 388 3.91 -15.24 -6.23
C HIS A 388 2.51 -14.64 -6.34
N PHE A 389 1.66 -14.97 -5.37
CA PHE A 389 0.34 -14.35 -5.22
C PHE A 389 0.01 -14.17 -3.75
N VAL A 390 -0.91 -13.27 -3.45
CA VAL A 390 -1.47 -13.12 -2.10
C VAL A 390 -2.84 -13.77 -1.99
N ASP A 391 -3.15 -14.33 -0.83
CA ASP A 391 -4.49 -14.84 -0.50
C ASP A 391 -5.02 -14.13 0.74
N ALA A 392 -6.24 -13.61 0.63
CA ALA A 392 -6.85 -12.76 1.64
C ALA A 392 -7.49 -13.54 2.80
N ASP A 393 -7.89 -14.79 2.60
CA ASP A 393 -8.50 -15.63 3.62
C ASP A 393 -7.45 -16.26 4.55
N THR A 394 -6.25 -16.55 4.01
CA THR A 394 -5.12 -17.07 4.79
C THR A 394 -4.09 -16.01 5.18
N ASP A 395 -4.31 -14.74 4.83
CA ASP A 395 -3.42 -13.61 5.12
C ASP A 395 -1.94 -13.90 4.77
N SER A 396 -1.71 -14.48 3.58
CA SER A 396 -0.41 -15.04 3.22
C SER A 396 0.06 -14.68 1.81
N LEU A 397 1.38 -14.66 1.65
CA LEU A 397 2.09 -14.63 0.37
C LEU A 397 2.46 -16.07 0.01
N VAL A 398 2.09 -16.49 -1.19
CA VAL A 398 2.19 -17.87 -1.65
C VAL A 398 3.07 -17.94 -2.89
N ALA A 399 4.01 -18.88 -2.92
CA ALA A 399 4.87 -19.16 -4.07
C ALA A 399 4.36 -20.36 -4.87
N VAL A 400 4.30 -20.22 -6.19
CA VAL A 400 3.96 -21.28 -7.15
C VAL A 400 5.19 -21.65 -7.94
N ARG A 401 5.68 -22.88 -7.74
CA ARG A 401 6.83 -23.43 -8.45
C ARG A 401 6.39 -24.55 -9.39
N PRO A 402 6.92 -24.62 -10.61
CA PRO A 402 6.69 -25.75 -11.49
C PRO A 402 7.06 -27.07 -10.80
N SER A 403 6.31 -28.14 -11.07
CA SER A 403 6.70 -29.48 -10.60
C SER A 403 8.07 -29.82 -11.21
N SER A 404 9.09 -30.08 -10.41
CA SER A 404 10.38 -30.52 -10.95
C SER A 404 10.19 -31.84 -11.69
N SER A 405 10.54 -31.90 -12.97
CA SER A 405 10.88 -33.18 -13.56
C SER A 405 12.20 -33.61 -12.93
N SER A 406 12.25 -34.80 -12.36
CA SER A 406 13.49 -35.46 -11.94
C SER A 406 14.58 -35.32 -13.02
N SER A 407 15.57 -34.45 -12.78
CA SER A 407 16.95 -34.49 -13.30
C SER A 407 17.20 -34.73 -14.81
N SER A 408 16.22 -34.53 -15.70
CA SER A 408 16.41 -34.47 -17.15
C SER A 408 15.13 -33.94 -17.79
N SER A 409 15.07 -32.65 -18.08
CA SER A 409 13.93 -32.08 -18.81
C SER A 409 14.42 -31.47 -20.10
N VAL A 410 13.96 -32.07 -21.19
CA VAL A 410 14.04 -31.57 -22.58
C VAL A 410 13.38 -30.18 -22.74
N CYS A 411 12.80 -29.60 -21.67
CA CYS A 411 12.00 -28.39 -21.72
C CYS A 411 12.66 -27.16 -21.08
N ASP A 412 13.76 -27.30 -20.33
CA ASP A 412 14.41 -26.16 -19.66
C ASP A 412 15.14 -25.23 -20.66
N ASP A 413 15.52 -25.75 -21.83
CA ASP A 413 16.25 -25.02 -22.89
C ASP A 413 15.41 -24.76 -24.16
N VAL A 414 14.11 -25.04 -24.16
CA VAL A 414 13.25 -24.80 -25.34
C VAL A 414 12.52 -23.47 -25.16
N PRO A 415 12.86 -22.42 -25.93
CA PRO A 415 12.11 -21.17 -25.90
C PRO A 415 10.63 -21.43 -26.17
N TYR A 416 9.77 -20.77 -25.41
CA TYR A 416 8.34 -20.85 -25.67
C TYR A 416 8.04 -20.35 -27.08
N ALA A 417 7.28 -21.14 -27.85
CA ALA A 417 6.86 -20.77 -29.19
C ALA A 417 5.37 -20.48 -29.17
N SER A 418 5.01 -19.29 -29.64
CA SER A 418 3.64 -18.82 -29.66
C SER A 418 2.71 -19.73 -30.47
N LYS A 419 1.45 -19.79 -30.03
CA LYS A 419 0.38 -20.54 -30.70
C LYS A 419 -0.24 -19.80 -31.89
N LEU A 420 0.20 -18.56 -32.16
CA LEU A 420 -0.30 -17.82 -33.32
C LEU A 420 0.09 -18.53 -34.62
N SER A 421 -0.91 -18.79 -35.48
CA SER A 421 -0.67 -19.48 -36.75
C SER A 421 0.19 -18.64 -37.70
N GLU A 422 1.12 -19.30 -38.40
CA GLU A 422 2.00 -18.63 -39.36
C GLU A 422 1.24 -18.01 -40.53
N SER A 423 0.17 -18.66 -40.99
CA SER A 423 -0.73 -18.11 -42.02
C SER A 423 -1.40 -16.81 -41.59
N TYR A 424 -1.74 -16.68 -40.30
CA TYR A 424 -2.32 -15.44 -39.78
C TYR A 424 -1.27 -14.32 -39.70
N ARG A 425 -0.05 -14.62 -39.24
CA ARG A 425 1.07 -13.67 -39.27
C ARG A 425 1.34 -13.12 -40.68
N GLN A 426 1.38 -14.01 -41.67
CA GLN A 426 1.57 -13.63 -43.07
C GLN A 426 0.41 -12.77 -43.59
N SER A 427 -0.82 -13.09 -43.21
CA SER A 427 -2.00 -12.31 -43.60
C SER A 427 -1.98 -10.89 -43.01
N LEU A 428 -1.58 -10.74 -41.74
CA LEU A 428 -1.41 -9.42 -41.11
C LEU A 428 -0.31 -8.60 -41.80
N SER A 429 0.82 -9.23 -42.10
CA SER A 429 1.93 -8.57 -42.82
C SER A 429 1.51 -8.10 -44.21
N HIS A 430 0.80 -8.96 -44.97
CA HIS A 430 0.25 -8.57 -46.27
C HIS A 430 -0.76 -7.43 -46.17
N ALA A 431 -1.63 -7.43 -45.15
CA ALA A 431 -2.60 -6.36 -44.94
C ALA A 431 -1.93 -5.02 -44.62
N ALA A 432 -0.95 -5.01 -43.70
CA ALA A 432 -0.18 -3.82 -43.37
C ALA A 432 0.56 -3.24 -44.59
N ALA A 433 1.21 -4.11 -45.38
CA ALA A 433 1.89 -3.72 -46.61
C ALA A 433 0.94 -3.15 -47.67
N ALA A 434 -0.26 -3.73 -47.81
CA ALA A 434 -1.26 -3.27 -48.77
C ALA A 434 -1.85 -1.90 -48.39
N LEU A 435 -1.97 -1.61 -47.09
CA LEU A 435 -2.45 -0.32 -46.58
C LEU A 435 -1.35 0.75 -46.53
N GLY A 436 -0.08 0.36 -46.68
CA GLY A 436 1.06 1.27 -46.57
C GLY A 436 1.24 1.82 -45.15
N ASP A 437 0.65 1.15 -44.16
CA ASP A 437 0.56 1.62 -42.79
C ASP A 437 1.06 0.53 -41.84
N SER A 438 2.22 0.79 -41.23
CA SER A 438 2.79 -0.10 -40.22
C SER A 438 2.02 -0.05 -38.89
N SER A 439 1.08 0.89 -38.72
CA SER A 439 0.18 0.98 -37.57
C SER A 439 -1.14 0.23 -37.78
N PHE A 440 -1.33 -0.46 -38.91
CA PHE A 440 -2.52 -1.29 -39.13
C PHE A 440 -2.71 -2.29 -37.99
N SER A 441 -3.92 -2.34 -37.45
CA SER A 441 -4.35 -3.37 -36.51
C SER A 441 -5.76 -3.86 -36.86
N PRO A 442 -6.01 -5.18 -36.76
CA PRO A 442 -7.35 -5.74 -36.94
C PRO A 442 -8.33 -5.34 -35.82
N HIS A 443 -7.84 -4.74 -34.74
CA HIS A 443 -8.65 -4.35 -33.58
C HIS A 443 -8.99 -2.86 -33.56
N THR A 444 -8.36 -2.04 -34.41
CA THR A 444 -8.70 -0.61 -34.51
C THR A 444 -10.10 -0.42 -35.08
N ASN A 445 -10.91 0.42 -34.44
CA ASN A 445 -12.17 0.89 -35.02
C ASN A 445 -11.94 2.09 -35.96
N TYR A 446 -11.65 1.82 -37.23
CA TYR A 446 -11.41 2.84 -38.26
C TYR A 446 -12.60 3.76 -38.59
N ARG A 447 -13.77 3.52 -37.99
CA ARG A 447 -14.96 4.39 -38.13
C ARG A 447 -15.18 5.30 -36.92
N CYS A 448 -14.39 5.12 -35.87
CA CYS A 448 -14.49 5.96 -34.69
C CYS A 448 -14.04 7.39 -35.02
N VAL A 449 -14.84 8.36 -34.59
CA VAL A 449 -14.52 9.78 -34.70
C VAL A 449 -14.71 10.35 -33.30
N PRO A 450 -13.67 10.94 -32.68
CA PRO A 450 -13.81 11.59 -31.38
C PRO A 450 -14.91 12.65 -31.43
N ASN A 451 -15.61 12.87 -30.33
CA ASN A 451 -16.64 13.89 -30.21
C ASN A 451 -16.09 15.17 -29.56
N PRO A 452 -15.52 16.11 -30.33
CA PRO A 452 -14.91 17.30 -29.76
C PRO A 452 -15.96 18.24 -29.17
N ILE A 453 -15.87 18.46 -27.86
CA ILE A 453 -16.57 19.56 -27.19
C ILE A 453 -15.51 20.63 -26.90
N PRO A 454 -15.57 21.81 -27.55
CA PRO A 454 -14.61 22.88 -27.31
C PRO A 454 -14.61 23.28 -25.82
N PRO A 455 -13.43 23.44 -25.19
CA PRO A 455 -13.37 23.92 -23.82
C PRO A 455 -13.85 25.38 -23.76
N ASP A 456 -14.86 25.63 -22.95
CA ASP A 456 -15.27 26.99 -22.58
C ASP A 456 -14.21 27.56 -21.61
N SER A 457 -13.69 28.75 -21.90
CA SER A 457 -12.68 29.41 -21.06
C SER A 457 -13.15 29.70 -19.63
N SER A 458 -14.47 29.74 -19.40
CA SER A 458 -15.04 29.85 -18.04
C SER A 458 -14.86 28.57 -17.20
N LEU A 459 -14.48 27.44 -17.81
CA LEU A 459 -14.18 26.18 -17.11
C LEU A 459 -12.82 26.20 -16.38
N PHE A 460 -12.04 27.28 -16.54
CA PHE A 460 -10.85 27.53 -15.73
C PHE A 460 -11.19 28.24 -14.40
N ASP A 461 -12.45 28.70 -14.22
CA ASP A 461 -12.97 29.32 -13.00
C ASP A 461 -13.84 28.33 -12.18
N GLN A 462 -13.22 27.26 -11.63
CA GLN A 462 -13.61 26.54 -10.38
C GLN A 462 -12.53 25.47 -10.07
N VAL A 463 -12.22 25.10 -8.82
CA VAL A 463 -13.01 24.29 -7.85
C VAL A 463 -12.66 24.69 -6.40
N HIS A 464 -13.59 24.50 -5.45
CA HIS A 464 -13.47 24.58 -3.96
C HIS A 464 -13.74 25.90 -3.20
N VAL A 465 -14.48 26.87 -3.76
CA VAL A 465 -14.84 28.12 -3.04
C VAL A 465 -15.74 27.94 -1.79
N GLY A 466 -16.27 26.73 -1.54
CA GLY A 466 -17.18 26.44 -0.41
C GLY A 466 -16.68 25.41 0.61
N THR A 467 -15.62 24.64 0.32
CA THR A 467 -15.16 23.53 1.18
C THR A 467 -13.84 23.82 1.91
N GLY A 468 -13.29 25.02 1.74
CA GLY A 468 -12.05 25.45 2.40
C GLY A 468 -10.75 24.94 1.76
N TYR A 469 -10.81 24.31 0.58
CA TYR A 469 -9.62 23.76 -0.11
C TYR A 469 -9.04 24.62 -1.23
N ALA A 470 -9.81 25.56 -1.79
CA ALA A 470 -9.30 26.47 -2.80
C ALA A 470 -9.34 27.88 -2.28
N SER A 471 -8.13 28.42 -2.16
CA SER A 471 -7.95 29.82 -2.39
C SER A 471 -8.12 30.11 -3.89
N ASP A 472 -8.77 31.23 -4.21
CA ASP A 472 -8.76 31.80 -5.56
C ASP A 472 -7.35 32.27 -5.98
N ASP A 473 -6.37 32.20 -5.08
CA ASP A 473 -4.95 32.46 -5.33
C ASP A 473 -4.21 31.14 -5.69
N PRO A 474 -3.74 30.98 -6.95
CA PRO A 474 -3.01 29.77 -7.35
C PRO A 474 -1.67 29.63 -6.62
N ASN A 475 -1.17 30.71 -6.01
CA ASN A 475 0.03 30.66 -5.21
C ASN A 475 -0.17 29.93 -3.87
N VAL A 476 -1.42 29.77 -3.40
CA VAL A 476 -1.67 29.01 -2.16
C VAL A 476 -1.41 27.51 -2.37
N GLN A 477 -1.37 27.01 -3.60
CA GLN A 477 -0.92 25.63 -3.86
C GLN A 477 0.60 25.54 -4.10
N SER A 478 1.25 26.60 -4.61
CA SER A 478 2.70 26.62 -4.90
C SER A 478 3.58 27.18 -3.76
N SER A 479 3.00 27.85 -2.76
CA SER A 479 3.72 28.49 -1.65
C SER A 479 3.48 27.87 -0.28
N MET A 480 2.86 26.68 -0.22
CA MET A 480 2.69 25.89 1.02
C MET A 480 4.01 25.27 1.50
N THR A 481 5.07 26.07 1.56
CA THR A 481 6.08 25.92 2.60
C THR A 481 5.44 26.27 3.94
N GLY A 482 4.60 25.37 4.46
CA GLY A 482 3.86 25.54 5.70
C GLY A 482 2.35 25.41 5.54
N MET A 483 1.70 24.89 6.57
CA MET A 483 0.25 24.68 6.62
C MET A 483 -0.52 26.01 6.73
N ASP A 484 -1.74 26.06 6.18
CA ASP A 484 -2.61 27.23 6.28
C ASP A 484 -2.89 27.56 7.76
N ALA A 485 -2.62 28.79 8.18
CA ALA A 485 -2.86 29.24 9.56
C ALA A 485 -4.33 29.10 9.99
N ALA A 486 -5.28 29.11 9.06
CA ALA A 486 -6.69 28.86 9.31
C ALA A 486 -6.97 27.41 9.72
N ALA A 487 -6.11 26.45 9.36
CA ALA A 487 -6.23 25.06 9.84
C ALA A 487 -6.16 25.00 11.37
N ALA A 488 -5.46 25.94 12.02
CA ALA A 488 -5.42 26.04 13.48
C ALA A 488 -6.80 26.27 14.13
N LEU A 489 -7.76 26.83 13.38
CA LEU A 489 -9.13 27.03 13.85
C LEU A 489 -9.96 25.75 13.84
N LEU A 490 -9.51 24.71 13.14
CA LEU A 490 -10.22 23.44 13.03
C LEU A 490 -9.99 22.55 14.25
N GLU A 491 -8.88 22.73 14.97
CA GLU A 491 -8.42 21.85 16.07
C GLU A 491 -9.48 21.50 17.11
N ASN A 492 -10.34 22.47 17.47
CA ASN A 492 -11.31 22.33 18.56
C ASN A 492 -12.75 22.18 18.05
N ARG A 493 -12.94 21.94 16.74
CA ARG A 493 -14.28 21.69 16.20
C ARG A 493 -14.78 20.31 16.64
N THR A 494 -16.07 20.21 16.89
CA THR A 494 -16.72 18.99 17.43
C THR A 494 -18.01 18.64 16.70
N ASP A 495 -18.37 19.41 15.68
CA ASP A 495 -19.45 19.15 14.75
C ASP A 495 -19.01 18.10 13.72
N CYS A 496 -18.88 16.86 14.21
CA CYS A 496 -18.41 15.69 13.47
C CYS A 496 -19.51 15.00 12.67
N GLU A 497 -20.70 15.59 12.55
CA GLU A 497 -21.81 14.94 11.85
C GLU A 497 -21.44 14.62 10.41
N ARG A 498 -22.00 13.51 9.90
CA ARG A 498 -21.72 13.02 8.54
C ARG A 498 -21.89 14.11 7.47
N ASN A 499 -22.88 14.98 7.65
CA ASN A 499 -23.22 16.11 6.77
C ASN A 499 -22.70 17.48 7.25
N SER A 500 -21.82 17.52 8.26
CA SER A 500 -21.18 18.76 8.75
C SER A 500 -20.32 19.43 7.67
N ASP A 501 -20.17 20.75 7.73
CA ASP A 501 -19.24 21.49 6.87
C ASP A 501 -17.76 21.34 7.30
N LEU A 502 -17.47 20.55 8.34
CA LEU A 502 -16.09 20.25 8.72
C LEU A 502 -15.40 19.43 7.63
N ASN A 503 -14.38 20.02 7.01
CA ASN A 503 -13.57 19.33 6.02
C ASN A 503 -12.48 18.50 6.71
N PHE A 504 -12.58 17.17 6.64
CA PHE A 504 -11.61 16.27 7.26
C PHE A 504 -10.29 16.21 6.51
N ASP A 505 -10.29 16.51 5.21
CA ASP A 505 -9.04 16.58 4.44
C ASP A 505 -8.18 17.72 5.03
N ALA A 506 -8.81 18.84 5.41
CA ALA A 506 -8.14 19.99 5.99
C ALA A 506 -7.61 19.70 7.40
N LEU A 507 -8.23 18.76 8.13
CA LEU A 507 -7.68 18.27 9.40
C LEU A 507 -6.37 17.53 9.16
N LEU A 508 -6.33 16.63 8.18
CA LEU A 508 -5.13 15.84 7.85
C LEU A 508 -4.00 16.73 7.35
N LEU A 509 -4.30 17.65 6.42
CA LEU A 509 -3.32 18.63 5.94
C LEU A 509 -2.86 19.59 7.03
N GLY A 510 -3.72 19.88 8.02
CA GLY A 510 -3.42 20.66 9.22
C GLY A 510 -2.62 19.91 10.28
N GLY A 511 -2.31 18.62 10.06
CA GLY A 511 -1.58 17.78 11.00
C GLY A 511 -2.41 17.32 12.20
N TYR A 512 -3.74 17.43 12.14
CA TYR A 512 -4.67 17.07 13.21
C TYR A 512 -5.11 15.60 13.14
N TYR A 513 -4.15 14.68 13.07
CA TYR A 513 -4.39 13.23 12.95
C TYR A 513 -5.17 12.62 14.12
N CYS A 514 -5.10 13.24 15.30
CA CYS A 514 -5.86 12.84 16.49
C CYS A 514 -7.19 13.57 16.65
N HIS A 515 -7.69 14.28 15.63
CA HIS A 515 -8.92 15.05 15.78
C HIS A 515 -10.10 14.13 16.16
N VAL A 516 -10.94 14.58 17.09
CA VAL A 516 -12.07 13.80 17.63
C VAL A 516 -13.06 13.35 16.56
N CYS A 517 -13.15 14.08 15.45
CA CYS A 517 -14.01 13.73 14.33
C CYS A 517 -13.41 12.68 13.38
N LEU A 518 -12.12 12.39 13.44
CA LEU A 518 -11.51 11.35 12.62
C LEU A 518 -11.82 9.97 13.22
N PRO A 519 -12.01 8.92 12.38
CA PRO A 519 -12.32 7.58 12.85
C PRO A 519 -11.31 7.02 13.87
N SER A 520 -11.75 6.15 14.77
CA SER A 520 -10.90 5.36 15.67
C SER A 520 -10.80 3.91 15.22
N SER A 521 -9.74 3.19 15.62
CA SER A 521 -9.54 1.77 15.29
C SER A 521 -10.55 0.85 15.96
N ASP A 522 -11.27 1.38 16.95
CA ASP A 522 -12.31 0.69 17.71
C ASP A 522 -13.73 1.03 17.22
N ASP A 523 -13.86 1.82 16.15
CA ASP A 523 -15.17 2.19 15.60
C ASP A 523 -15.78 0.97 14.90
N ASP A 524 -16.94 0.55 15.39
CA ASP A 524 -17.75 -0.46 14.72
C ASP A 524 -18.35 0.09 13.43
N ALA A 525 -18.85 -0.80 12.56
CA ALA A 525 -19.52 -0.44 11.30
C ALA A 525 -20.78 0.44 11.48
N GLU A 526 -21.16 0.74 12.72
CA GLU A 526 -22.26 1.64 13.09
C GLU A 526 -21.78 3.02 13.59
N GLY A 527 -20.47 3.29 13.58
CA GLY A 527 -19.89 4.60 13.88
C GLY A 527 -19.99 5.00 15.35
N ARG A 528 -20.06 4.04 16.29
CA ARG A 528 -20.07 4.35 17.72
C ARG A 528 -18.64 4.45 18.25
N SER A 529 -18.14 5.68 18.30
CA SER A 529 -16.87 6.07 18.92
C SER A 529 -16.72 5.47 20.33
N GLY A 530 -15.84 4.47 20.44
CA GLY A 530 -15.48 3.81 21.69
C GLY A 530 -14.19 4.34 22.32
N ASN A 531 -13.37 5.07 21.57
CA ASN A 531 -12.13 5.66 22.07
C ASN A 531 -12.02 7.14 21.66
N GLU A 532 -11.61 7.97 22.62
CA GLU A 532 -11.38 9.39 22.44
C GLU A 532 -10.10 9.57 21.60
N ASN A 533 -10.24 10.11 20.38
CA ASN A 533 -9.16 10.56 19.48
C ASN A 533 -8.48 9.46 18.62
N GLY A 534 -8.97 9.21 17.39
CA GLY A 534 -8.21 8.69 16.23
C GLY A 534 -7.46 7.34 16.34
N ALA A 535 -7.53 6.49 15.30
CA ALA A 535 -6.86 5.17 15.20
C ALA A 535 -5.30 5.18 15.12
N MET A 536 -4.64 6.20 15.67
CA MET A 536 -3.21 6.46 15.42
C MET A 536 -2.26 5.77 16.40
N CYS A 537 -2.74 5.41 17.59
CA CYS A 537 -1.93 4.85 18.68
C CYS A 537 -2.03 3.33 18.76
N ASP A 538 -1.06 2.69 19.43
CA ASP A 538 -1.18 1.28 19.80
C ASP A 538 -2.43 1.05 20.68
N PRO A 539 -3.02 -0.17 20.68
CA PRO A 539 -4.31 -0.44 21.32
C PRO A 539 -4.42 0.09 22.75
N GLY A 540 -5.48 0.88 23.01
CA GLY A 540 -5.78 1.47 24.31
C GLY A 540 -5.01 2.75 24.66
N GLY A 541 -4.17 3.26 23.75
CA GLY A 541 -3.56 4.59 23.85
C GLY A 541 -4.50 5.72 23.44
N ALA A 542 -4.28 6.91 24.01
CA ALA A 542 -4.95 8.15 23.63
C ALA A 542 -4.01 9.02 22.78
N CYS A 543 -4.53 9.46 21.64
CA CYS A 543 -3.80 10.29 20.68
C CYS A 543 -3.87 11.77 21.07
N ARG A 544 -2.75 12.49 20.98
CA ARG A 544 -2.68 13.95 21.11
C ARG A 544 -1.90 14.58 19.96
N ASN A 545 -2.52 15.57 19.30
CA ASN A 545 -1.84 16.35 18.26
C ASN A 545 -0.70 17.19 18.86
N VAL A 546 0.37 17.31 18.10
CA VAL A 546 1.47 18.27 18.31
C VAL A 546 1.44 19.20 17.12
N GLN A 547 0.93 20.41 17.34
CA GLN A 547 0.67 21.38 16.29
C GLN A 547 1.86 21.51 15.33
N TRP A 548 1.57 21.36 14.03
CA TRP A 548 2.53 21.43 12.92
C TRP A 548 3.58 20.33 12.84
N ARG A 549 3.69 19.44 13.82
CA ARG A 549 4.69 18.36 13.86
C ARG A 549 4.04 17.02 13.57
N GLY A 550 2.93 16.69 14.24
CA GLY A 550 2.24 15.41 14.06
C GLY A 550 1.47 15.03 15.32
N TYR A 551 1.74 13.85 15.87
CA TYR A 551 1.06 13.38 17.08
C TYR A 551 1.94 12.56 18.01
N VAL A 552 1.52 12.46 19.27
CA VAL A 552 2.05 11.54 20.28
C VAL A 552 0.93 10.74 20.91
N CYS A 553 1.30 9.65 21.56
CA CYS A 553 0.40 8.73 22.23
C CYS A 553 0.77 8.61 23.71
N ASP A 554 -0.21 8.61 24.60
CA ASP A 554 0.01 8.59 26.06
C ASP A 554 0.56 7.26 26.60
N ASN A 555 0.48 6.20 25.79
CA ASN A 555 1.01 4.87 26.05
C ASN A 555 2.40 4.63 25.44
N GLU A 556 3.11 5.68 25.05
CA GLU A 556 4.43 5.56 24.41
C GLU A 556 5.51 6.35 25.11
N TYR A 557 6.71 5.74 25.16
CA TYR A 557 7.86 6.31 25.85
C TYR A 557 9.14 6.04 25.07
N VAL A 558 10.07 6.99 25.12
CA VAL A 558 11.44 6.82 24.63
C VAL A 558 12.32 6.39 25.79
N VAL A 559 13.11 5.33 25.59
CA VAL A 559 14.04 4.80 26.59
C VAL A 559 15.47 5.14 26.19
N LYS A 560 16.18 5.82 27.08
CA LYS A 560 17.62 6.06 26.96
C LYS A 560 18.35 5.41 28.13
N VAL A 561 19.55 4.89 27.88
CA VAL A 561 20.43 4.35 28.91
C VAL A 561 21.55 5.34 29.18
N ASP A 562 21.68 5.78 30.42
CA ASP A 562 22.74 6.71 30.81
C ASP A 562 24.11 6.02 30.88
N THR A 563 25.17 6.80 31.08
CA THR A 563 26.55 6.30 31.14
C THR A 563 26.84 5.38 32.33
N GLY A 564 25.98 5.40 33.36
CA GLY A 564 26.03 4.52 34.53
C GLY A 564 25.20 3.24 34.37
N GLY A 565 24.50 3.07 33.24
CA GLY A 565 23.58 1.95 33.02
C GLY A 565 22.17 2.15 33.61
N GLY A 566 21.85 3.37 34.07
CA GLY A 566 20.51 3.75 34.51
C GLY A 566 19.56 3.90 33.33
N VAL A 567 18.31 3.47 33.51
CA VAL A 567 17.27 3.59 32.48
C VAL A 567 16.46 4.86 32.73
N LEU A 568 16.41 5.73 31.73
CA LEU A 568 15.64 6.97 31.73
C LEU A 568 14.50 6.87 30.71
N LEU A 569 13.30 7.32 31.11
CA LEU A 569 12.11 7.35 30.28
C LEU A 569 11.78 8.78 29.90
N PHE A 570 11.32 9.00 28.67
CA PHE A 570 10.95 10.31 28.15
C PHE A 570 9.63 10.23 27.41
N SER A 571 8.89 11.35 27.36
CA SER A 571 7.79 11.51 26.42
C SER A 571 8.34 11.59 25.00
N PRO A 572 7.65 11.06 23.97
CA PRO A 572 8.13 11.15 22.59
C PRO A 572 8.37 12.59 22.08
N ASP A 573 7.63 13.57 22.59
CA ASP A 573 7.73 14.99 22.22
C ASP A 573 8.59 15.84 23.17
N ASP A 574 9.08 15.28 24.28
CA ASP A 574 9.95 15.95 25.26
C ASP A 574 11.10 15.04 25.67
N ALA A 575 12.26 15.28 25.05
CA ALA A 575 13.48 14.51 25.30
C ALA A 575 14.37 15.10 26.41
N GLU A 576 13.96 16.20 27.03
CA GLU A 576 14.76 16.93 28.03
C GLU A 576 14.36 16.55 29.47
N VAL A 577 13.09 16.23 29.69
CA VAL A 577 12.56 15.89 31.02
C VAL A 577 12.36 14.38 31.17
N ALA A 578 13.20 13.74 31.98
CA ALA A 578 13.03 12.34 32.31
C ALA A 578 11.79 12.13 33.19
N LEU A 579 10.93 11.20 32.78
CA LEU A 579 9.79 10.71 33.53
C LEU A 579 10.25 9.78 34.65
N ASN A 580 9.59 9.88 35.80
CA ASN A 580 9.77 8.93 36.88
C ASN A 580 8.96 7.66 36.56
N PRO A 581 9.60 6.48 36.40
CA PRO A 581 8.89 5.24 36.06
C PRO A 581 7.79 4.87 37.06
N HIS A 582 7.91 5.29 38.31
CA HIS A 582 6.90 5.04 39.35
C HIS A 582 5.58 5.82 39.16
N ASP A 583 5.58 6.86 38.32
CA ASP A 583 4.40 7.66 38.03
C ASP A 583 3.58 7.08 36.85
N ILE A 584 4.13 6.08 36.14
CA ILE A 584 3.45 5.39 35.03
C ILE A 584 2.53 4.30 35.58
N VAL A 585 1.22 4.57 35.53
CA VAL A 585 0.19 3.60 35.92
C VAL A 585 -0.31 2.84 34.70
N LEU A 586 -0.04 1.54 34.68
CA LEU A 586 -0.42 0.65 33.57
C LEU A 586 -1.90 0.29 33.66
N LYS A 587 -2.64 0.54 32.58
CA LYS A 587 -4.07 0.24 32.48
C LYS A 587 -4.30 -1.14 31.85
N PRO A 588 -5.31 -1.91 32.30
CA PRO A 588 -5.66 -3.18 31.66
C PRO A 588 -6.02 -3.00 30.20
N ARG A 589 -5.67 -3.99 29.36
CA ARG A 589 -5.96 -4.02 27.91
C ARG A 589 -5.32 -2.90 27.09
N VAL A 590 -4.33 -2.21 27.65
CA VAL A 590 -3.51 -1.22 26.93
C VAL A 590 -2.18 -1.86 26.53
N THR A 591 -1.73 -1.57 25.31
CA THR A 591 -0.39 -1.89 24.81
C THR A 591 0.49 -0.66 24.96
N TYR A 592 1.58 -0.78 25.73
CA TYR A 592 2.56 0.28 25.92
C TYR A 592 3.79 0.05 25.05
N ARG A 593 4.31 1.11 24.42
CA ARG A 593 5.52 1.05 23.59
C ARG A 593 6.67 1.79 24.26
N PHE A 594 7.78 1.09 24.43
CA PHE A 594 9.03 1.64 24.95
C PHE A 594 10.11 1.57 23.88
N THR A 595 10.36 2.68 23.19
CA THR A 595 11.34 2.74 22.09
C THR A 595 12.74 2.96 22.65
N VAL A 596 13.54 1.90 22.67
CA VAL A 596 14.92 1.91 23.17
C VAL A 596 15.83 2.51 22.11
N ARG A 597 16.50 3.63 22.40
CA ARG A 597 17.38 4.34 21.47
C ARG A 597 18.83 4.39 21.95
N GLU A 598 19.75 4.39 20.98
CA GLU A 598 21.15 4.81 21.11
C GLU A 598 21.92 4.07 22.21
N THR A 599 21.71 2.76 22.34
CA THR A 599 22.27 1.99 23.44
C THR A 599 22.96 0.70 23.00
N LYS A 600 24.08 0.41 23.65
CA LYS A 600 24.75 -0.91 23.55
C LYS A 600 24.13 -1.94 24.50
N HIS A 601 23.17 -1.52 25.30
CA HIS A 601 22.51 -2.35 26.30
C HIS A 601 21.20 -2.91 25.77
N PHE A 602 20.92 -4.15 26.15
CA PHE A 602 19.59 -4.72 26.10
C PHE A 602 18.78 -4.18 27.28
N VAL A 603 17.59 -3.68 27.00
CA VAL A 603 16.64 -3.25 28.02
C VAL A 603 15.61 -4.35 28.22
N THR A 604 15.41 -4.75 29.48
CA THR A 604 14.40 -5.71 29.91
C THR A 604 13.41 -5.09 30.86
N VAL A 605 12.20 -5.64 30.88
CA VAL A 605 11.14 -5.27 31.83
C VAL A 605 10.85 -6.40 32.81
N HIS A 606 10.75 -6.03 34.08
CA HIS A 606 10.34 -6.87 35.19
C HIS A 606 9.11 -6.28 35.89
N ALA A 607 8.26 -7.14 36.44
CA ALA A 607 7.19 -6.72 37.32
C ALA A 607 7.78 -6.44 38.71
N SER A 608 7.40 -5.32 39.32
CA SER A 608 7.76 -4.98 40.69
C SER A 608 6.51 -4.97 41.56
N SER A 609 6.57 -5.69 42.69
CA SER A 609 5.58 -5.54 43.74
C SER A 609 5.70 -4.14 44.32
N GLY A 610 4.61 -3.38 44.33
CA GLY A 610 4.55 -2.16 45.14
C GLY A 610 4.93 -2.54 46.58
N GLY A 611 5.97 -1.93 47.15
CA GLY A 611 6.27 -2.11 48.57
C GLY A 611 5.03 -1.77 49.42
N ASP A 612 4.97 -2.30 50.65
CA ASP A 612 3.91 -2.32 51.70
C ASP A 612 2.74 -1.31 51.71
N ASP A 613 2.80 -0.24 50.93
CA ASP A 613 1.70 0.68 50.69
C ASP A 613 0.74 0.15 49.61
N SER A 614 -0.28 -0.58 50.06
CA SER A 614 -1.42 -1.11 49.27
C SER A 614 -2.20 -0.09 48.42
N SER A 615 -1.83 1.19 48.46
CA SER A 615 -2.41 2.25 47.62
C SER A 615 -1.66 2.45 46.28
N ARG A 616 -0.45 1.89 46.14
CA ARG A 616 0.38 1.96 44.93
C ARG A 616 0.31 0.62 44.21
N GLY A 617 -0.54 0.49 43.18
CA GLY A 617 -0.59 -0.72 42.34
C GLY A 617 0.81 -1.13 41.85
N GLY A 618 1.04 -2.44 41.63
CA GLY A 618 2.34 -2.94 41.17
C GLY A 618 2.85 -2.19 39.94
N GLY A 619 4.15 -1.92 39.90
CA GLY A 619 4.80 -1.14 38.84
C GLY A 619 5.69 -2.00 37.94
N ILE A 620 6.14 -1.43 36.82
CA ILE A 620 7.22 -2.01 36.00
C ILE A 620 8.57 -1.45 36.44
N THR A 621 9.58 -2.30 36.55
CA THR A 621 10.98 -1.90 36.61
C THR A 621 11.69 -2.27 35.32
N THR A 622 12.44 -1.31 34.77
CA THR A 622 13.31 -1.52 33.61
C THR A 622 14.75 -1.71 34.07
N THR A 623 15.48 -2.59 33.40
CA THR A 623 16.90 -2.85 33.64
C THR A 623 17.66 -2.85 32.33
N ALA A 624 18.89 -2.35 32.33
CA ALA A 624 19.77 -2.36 31.16
C ALA A 624 20.99 -3.23 31.40
N THR A 625 21.26 -4.17 30.49
CA THR A 625 22.39 -5.11 30.58
C THR A 625 23.15 -5.19 29.26
N THR A 626 24.46 -5.47 29.30
CA THR A 626 25.27 -5.65 28.08
C THR A 626 25.14 -7.04 27.46
N THR A 627 24.49 -7.97 28.16
CA THR A 627 24.17 -9.33 27.70
C THR A 627 22.66 -9.52 27.66
N THR A 628 22.16 -10.38 26.77
CA THR A 628 20.74 -10.76 26.77
C THR A 628 20.40 -11.44 28.09
N ALA A 629 19.42 -10.90 28.82
CA ALA A 629 18.91 -11.43 30.07
C ALA A 629 17.46 -11.90 29.89
N ALA A 630 17.03 -12.89 30.66
CA ALA A 630 15.64 -13.33 30.67
C ALA A 630 14.76 -12.29 31.38
N GLY A 631 13.74 -11.79 30.69
CA GLY A 631 12.75 -10.84 31.21
C GLY A 631 11.32 -11.36 31.04
N LEU A 632 10.32 -10.53 31.39
CA LEU A 632 8.91 -10.80 31.09
C LEU A 632 8.64 -10.82 29.58
N TYR A 633 9.36 -9.97 28.86
CA TYR A 633 9.28 -9.78 27.42
C TYR A 633 10.69 -9.94 26.83
N PRO A 634 10.80 -10.23 25.52
CA PRO A 634 12.09 -10.25 24.83
C PRO A 634 12.85 -8.93 25.07
N PRO A 635 14.14 -8.97 25.43
CA PRO A 635 14.93 -7.76 25.57
C PRO A 635 14.96 -6.96 24.27
N ALA A 636 14.83 -5.64 24.35
CA ALA A 636 14.94 -4.75 23.20
C ALA A 636 16.30 -4.02 23.20
N ARG A 637 16.85 -3.82 22.01
CA ARG A 637 18.02 -2.98 21.76
C ARG A 637 17.80 -2.24 20.45
N ASP A 638 17.97 -0.91 20.49
CA ASP A 638 17.75 -0.04 19.32
C ASP A 638 16.41 -0.34 18.61
N GLY A 639 15.34 -0.49 19.40
CA GLY A 639 14.06 -1.03 18.98
C GLY A 639 12.93 -0.88 20.01
N PRO A 640 11.67 -1.10 19.61
CA PRO A 640 10.52 -1.04 20.51
C PRO A 640 10.43 -2.28 21.40
N LEU A 641 10.13 -2.06 22.67
CA LEU A 641 9.63 -3.05 23.61
C LEU A 641 8.12 -2.83 23.80
N LEU A 642 7.30 -3.78 23.36
CA LEU A 642 5.84 -3.71 23.46
C LEU A 642 5.35 -4.50 24.68
N ILE A 643 4.43 -3.90 25.44
CA ILE A 643 3.91 -4.46 26.69
C ILE A 643 2.40 -4.34 26.69
N THR A 644 1.70 -5.45 26.48
CA THR A 644 0.25 -5.52 26.62
C THR A 644 -0.14 -5.96 28.03
N VAL A 645 -0.97 -5.18 28.70
CA VAL A 645 -1.46 -5.49 30.05
C VAL A 645 -2.64 -6.45 29.98
N ASP A 646 -2.34 -7.74 29.94
CA ASP A 646 -3.33 -8.82 29.99
C ASP A 646 -3.70 -9.20 31.44
N ASP A 647 -4.68 -10.10 31.60
CA ASP A 647 -5.13 -10.56 32.91
C ASP A 647 -4.02 -11.26 33.70
N ALA A 648 -3.08 -11.92 33.02
CA ALA A 648 -1.96 -12.61 33.66
C ALA A 648 -0.92 -11.63 34.22
N LEU A 649 -0.55 -10.59 33.47
CA LEU A 649 0.32 -9.52 33.93
C LEU A 649 -0.35 -8.75 35.07
N ARG A 650 -1.66 -8.49 34.96
CA ARG A 650 -2.44 -7.87 36.03
C ARG A 650 -2.41 -8.68 37.33
N GLU A 651 -2.57 -10.00 37.26
CA GLU A 651 -2.49 -10.87 38.44
C GLU A 651 -1.09 -10.82 39.06
N ARG A 652 -0.03 -10.79 38.24
CA ARG A 652 1.36 -10.66 38.71
C ARG A 652 1.68 -9.31 39.35
N LEU A 653 1.12 -8.21 38.82
CA LEU A 653 1.28 -6.87 39.39
C LEU A 653 0.50 -6.70 40.71
N THR A 654 -0.58 -7.47 40.93
CA THR A 654 -1.47 -7.31 42.09
C THR A 654 -1.17 -8.26 43.26
N THR A 655 -0.57 -9.43 43.01
CA THR A 655 -0.40 -10.48 44.03
C THR A 655 0.91 -10.42 44.81
N GLY A 656 1.91 -9.63 44.38
CA GLY A 656 3.15 -9.39 45.14
C GLY A 656 3.95 -10.64 45.55
N GLY A 657 3.67 -11.80 44.96
CA GLY A 657 4.12 -13.09 45.48
C GLY A 657 5.34 -13.65 44.76
N ASP A 658 6.45 -13.79 45.49
CA ASP A 658 7.54 -14.70 45.14
C ASP A 658 6.99 -16.13 44.85
N ARG A 659 7.44 -16.70 43.72
CA ARG A 659 7.30 -18.10 43.28
C ARG A 659 6.01 -18.52 42.59
N VAL A 660 6.01 -18.39 41.26
CA VAL A 660 5.48 -19.41 40.33
C VAL A 660 6.58 -19.68 39.30
N PRO A 661 7.00 -20.94 39.04
CA PRO A 661 8.00 -21.22 38.02
C PRO A 661 7.49 -20.73 36.64
N PRO A 662 8.38 -20.35 35.71
CA PRO A 662 7.97 -19.94 34.37
C PRO A 662 7.39 -21.17 33.66
N SER A 663 6.09 -21.41 33.81
CA SER A 663 5.41 -22.47 33.08
C SER A 663 5.07 -21.94 31.70
N ALA A 664 5.76 -22.51 30.71
CA ALA A 664 5.55 -22.36 29.28
C ALA A 664 5.65 -20.90 28.79
N ALA A 665 6.89 -20.41 28.74
CA ALA A 665 7.28 -19.60 27.59
C ALA A 665 6.86 -20.39 26.35
N ALA A 666 5.80 -19.92 25.68
CA ALA A 666 5.48 -20.35 24.34
C ALA A 666 6.79 -20.28 23.55
N ALA A 667 7.11 -21.41 22.92
CA ALA A 667 8.33 -21.59 22.17
C ALA A 667 8.58 -20.35 21.31
N ALA A 668 9.72 -19.71 21.53
CA ALA A 668 10.36 -18.94 20.48
C ALA A 668 10.63 -19.93 19.34
N SER A 669 9.73 -19.99 18.36
CA SER A 669 10.17 -20.24 17.00
C SER A 669 10.72 -18.91 16.50
N ALA A 670 12.03 -18.87 16.30
CA ALA A 670 12.54 -18.06 15.21
C ALA A 670 11.75 -18.43 13.95
N ALA A 671 11.34 -17.41 13.19
CA ALA A 671 10.36 -17.41 12.10
C ALA A 671 8.90 -17.12 12.51
N SER A 672 8.30 -16.21 11.73
CA SER A 672 6.87 -15.89 11.58
C SER A 672 6.15 -15.08 12.68
N SER A 673 5.69 -13.89 12.26
CA SER A 673 4.64 -13.03 12.85
C SER A 673 4.95 -12.42 14.23
N GLY A 674 4.55 -11.19 14.56
CA GLY A 674 3.56 -10.27 14.04
C GLY A 674 3.19 -9.36 15.21
N THR A 675 2.67 -8.17 14.96
CA THR A 675 1.97 -7.43 16.01
C THR A 675 0.85 -8.34 16.54
N LEU A 676 0.93 -8.76 17.80
CA LEU A 676 -0.09 -9.58 18.45
C LEU A 676 -1.37 -8.77 18.58
N TYR A 677 -2.28 -8.90 17.61
CA TYR A 677 -3.69 -8.60 17.83
C TYR A 677 -4.33 -9.79 18.54
N PHE A 678 -4.68 -9.61 19.82
CA PHE A 678 -5.53 -10.57 20.53
C PHE A 678 -6.98 -10.41 20.04
N ARG A 679 -7.45 -11.32 19.18
CA ARG A 679 -8.89 -11.53 18.96
C ARG A 679 -9.47 -12.24 20.19
N SER A 680 -10.43 -11.61 20.88
CA SER A 680 -11.23 -12.30 21.89
C SER A 680 -12.16 -13.29 21.20
N SER A 681 -12.00 -14.59 21.45
CA SER A 681 -12.98 -15.61 21.10
C SER A 681 -14.20 -15.49 22.01
N ALA A 682 -15.15 -14.63 21.65
CA ALA A 682 -16.51 -14.76 22.14
C ALA A 682 -17.17 -15.93 21.41
N SER A 683 -17.28 -17.08 22.09
CA SER A 683 -18.07 -18.21 21.61
C SER A 683 -19.53 -17.80 21.51
N SER A 684 -20.02 -17.49 20.30
CA SER A 684 -21.46 -17.61 20.02
C SER A 684 -21.71 -18.97 19.39
N SER A 685 -22.29 -19.86 20.19
CA SER A 685 -22.85 -21.11 19.69
C SER A 685 -24.28 -20.83 19.26
N ALA A 686 -24.53 -20.91 17.96
CA ALA A 686 -25.87 -21.16 17.42
C ALA A 686 -25.74 -22.14 16.24
N PRO A 687 -26.55 -23.21 16.19
CA PRO A 687 -26.31 -24.34 15.31
C PRO A 687 -26.80 -24.06 13.88
N ALA A 688 -26.02 -24.53 12.92
CA ALA A 688 -26.45 -24.75 11.55
C ALA A 688 -27.62 -25.74 11.51
N VAL A 689 -28.71 -25.37 10.85
CA VAL A 689 -29.71 -26.31 10.33
C VAL A 689 -29.47 -26.42 8.82
N ARG A 690 -29.41 -27.68 8.38
CA ARG A 690 -29.12 -28.19 7.03
C ARG A 690 -29.76 -27.45 5.87
#